data_AF-A0A8F4J4R6-F1
#
_entry.id   AF-A0A8F4J4R6-F1
#
_cell.length_a   1.000
_cell.length_b   1.000
_cell.length_c   1.000
_cell.angle_alpha   90.00
_cell.angle_beta   90.00
_cell.angle_gamma   90.00
#
_symmetry.space_group_name_H-M   'P 1'
#
loop_
_entity.id
_entity.type
_entity.pdbx_description
1 polymer ?
#
loop_
_entity_poly.entity_id
_entity_poly.type
_entity_poly.pdbx_seq_one_letter_code
_entity_poly.pdbx_strand_id
1 'polypeptide(L)'
;MADDPTERWSTVTGSPALTATAFGAWAHLLPRDPPGGGDLDLTAVTSWRLLTEHLGGADGIVRLLVDDAQWLDPQSAALLHHLVATRQAVAIVASRRAEALPQPITALWKDGHLARIDLDPLTEEEVGAVVEAALGAPVEPRTIARLHGRTGGNVLLLRELVDDARRRGALELLHGAWIETRSTPPSARIADLLAEQIGSLSPHDRSAAEVLAVAGPLEARVLAQLGGPPLARIDPLVGEVLLEQLAPGRREEILGLVVDALRSQAALGEDDARRTVAWEVELGRPVDPDAALEAADLASARSDFATAERLAAASVAVGGGLPATIRLGDALMRQQRHLEADDVLRPVADQLDRLDDDLRYRYANARALALSTERGMLDEAIAVLESTIAVMADDRWRWALEAYLSFLLADCGRLVAARPLAEARLANLDQDEPSALTAFVALALIRTSDGRCDDTIELCQQMVPVALRHAADRPEALGWIAAAQLLATYTRGDMVAAGDLGQTVEALLADDPDPTKRAGLLMAQSLVAAERGQLGAALRLVRQASALHTVDNRRGYQAWCFAIAARVHALRGELPEAESALEDARRHLWPGGQSFAGDIEVAAVWVAVLRGDRAGAARTLEAALAWAEREGMATRALRLRYEAVRAGLPVAPHVAAFATTSVVEQSPWARAQAAHIAALAADDGAGLVAAGAAYAELGLHLDAAESFALGAGAHRRAGSNALAAAAKQLSDAQRARCPGAATPALRFGELVVGLTDRELDVTTRAAAGQANQEIAGALGISVRTAETHLQRAFAKLGLHRRGDLAAALDPPATRS
;
A
#
# COMPACT_ATOMS: atom_id res chain seq x y z
N MET A 1 -3.93 40.42 6.24
CA MET A 1 -3.07 41.26 7.09
C MET A 1 -3.31 42.70 6.70
N ALA A 2 -3.75 43.51 7.65
CA ALA A 2 -3.89 44.94 7.45
C ALA A 2 -2.49 45.55 7.31
N ASP A 3 -2.26 46.35 6.26
CA ASP A 3 -1.01 47.11 6.06
C ASP A 3 -0.75 47.98 7.29
N ASP A 4 0.26 47.62 8.07
CA ASP A 4 0.84 48.52 9.06
C ASP A 4 1.64 49.60 8.29
N PRO A 5 1.24 50.88 8.33
CA PRO A 5 1.89 51.94 7.57
C PRO A 5 3.36 52.17 7.97
N THR A 6 3.87 51.50 9.01
CA THR A 6 5.29 51.56 9.43
C THR A 6 6.23 50.56 8.72
N GLU A 7 5.74 49.67 7.85
CA GLU A 7 6.56 48.64 7.17
C GLU A 7 6.50 48.70 5.63
N ARG A 8 6.42 49.89 5.03
CA ARG A 8 6.29 50.02 3.57
C ARG A 8 7.61 49.73 2.85
N TRP A 9 7.69 48.60 2.13
CA TRP A 9 8.83 48.26 1.26
C TRP A 9 8.69 48.92 -0.12
N SER A 10 9.78 49.46 -0.65
CA SER A 10 9.85 50.01 -2.00
C SER A 10 10.66 49.10 -2.91
N THR A 11 10.13 48.81 -4.12
CA THR A 11 10.79 47.92 -5.07
C THR A 11 11.64 48.69 -6.07
N VAL A 12 12.87 48.23 -6.25
CA VAL A 12 13.84 48.69 -7.26
C VAL A 12 14.14 47.49 -8.15
N THR A 13 14.05 47.65 -9.47
CA THR A 13 14.27 46.54 -10.41
C THR A 13 15.35 46.90 -11.40
N GLY A 14 16.39 46.09 -11.47
CA GLY A 14 17.41 46.19 -12.52
C GLY A 14 16.84 45.78 -13.88
N SER A 15 17.27 46.43 -14.95
CA SER A 15 16.86 46.08 -16.31
C SER A 15 18.01 46.29 -17.29
N PRO A 16 18.26 45.36 -18.23
CA PRO A 16 19.29 45.53 -19.25
C PRO A 16 19.17 46.86 -20.02
N ALA A 17 17.94 47.31 -20.26
CA ALA A 17 17.65 48.55 -20.97
C ALA A 17 18.03 49.81 -20.17
N LEU A 18 18.09 49.72 -18.84
CA LEU A 18 18.37 50.85 -17.95
C LEU A 18 19.84 50.91 -17.50
N THR A 19 20.64 49.89 -17.80
CA THR A 19 22.05 49.80 -17.38
C THR A 19 22.93 50.99 -17.82
N ALA A 20 22.57 51.66 -18.93
CA ALA A 20 23.26 52.84 -19.45
C ALA A 20 22.69 54.18 -18.93
N THR A 21 21.57 54.15 -18.19
CA THR A 21 20.90 55.33 -17.68
C THR A 21 21.29 55.54 -16.22
N ALA A 22 21.95 56.64 -15.89
CA ALA A 22 22.34 56.93 -14.51
C ALA A 22 21.10 57.03 -13.62
N PHE A 23 21.09 56.30 -12.50
CA PHE A 23 19.95 56.20 -11.58
C PHE A 23 18.67 55.62 -12.22
N GLY A 24 18.78 54.93 -13.36
CA GLY A 24 17.63 54.46 -14.13
C GLY A 24 16.69 53.56 -13.33
N ALA A 25 17.25 52.71 -12.47
CA ALA A 25 16.48 51.81 -11.60
C ALA A 25 15.73 52.53 -10.46
N TRP A 26 16.11 53.77 -10.12
CA TRP A 26 15.49 54.57 -9.06
C TRP A 26 14.51 55.63 -9.59
N ALA A 27 14.45 55.83 -10.91
CA ALA A 27 13.75 56.95 -11.53
C ALA A 27 12.26 57.04 -11.16
N HIS A 28 11.59 55.91 -10.92
CA HIS A 28 10.18 55.86 -10.49
C HIS A 28 9.96 56.17 -9.01
N LEU A 29 11.01 56.12 -8.19
CA LEU A 29 10.99 56.38 -6.75
C LEU A 29 11.45 57.80 -6.40
N LEU A 30 12.09 58.49 -7.34
CA LEU A 30 12.48 59.88 -7.19
C LEU A 30 11.26 60.80 -7.42
N PRO A 31 11.07 61.85 -6.58
CA PRO A 31 9.95 62.78 -6.74
C PRO A 31 10.06 63.53 -8.09
N ARG A 32 8.93 63.66 -8.80
CA ARG A 32 8.84 64.34 -10.11
C ARG A 32 9.16 65.84 -10.04
N ASP A 33 8.83 66.48 -8.91
CA ASP A 33 9.13 67.88 -8.59
C ASP A 33 9.95 67.94 -7.29
N PRO A 34 11.28 67.79 -7.33
CA PRO A 34 12.10 67.86 -6.13
C PRO A 34 12.16 69.31 -5.59
N PRO A 35 12.33 69.48 -4.27
CA PRO A 35 12.36 70.80 -3.65
C PRO A 35 13.60 71.59 -4.10
N GLY A 36 13.38 72.60 -4.95
CA GLY A 36 14.39 73.50 -5.51
C GLY A 36 14.40 73.48 -7.04
N GLY A 37 13.47 74.20 -7.66
CA GLY A 37 13.30 74.23 -9.12
C GLY A 37 14.55 74.74 -9.87
N GLY A 38 15.16 73.83 -10.64
CA GLY A 38 16.29 74.06 -11.54
C GLY A 38 16.88 72.71 -11.96
N ASP A 39 17.47 72.60 -13.16
CA ASP A 39 18.13 71.39 -13.69
C ASP A 39 18.89 70.65 -12.58
N LEU A 40 18.37 69.48 -12.15
CA LEU A 40 19.01 68.73 -11.08
C LEU A 40 20.29 68.10 -11.60
N ASP A 41 21.40 68.54 -11.02
CA ASP A 41 22.58 67.69 -10.94
C ASP A 41 22.23 66.54 -9.97
N LEU A 42 21.69 65.44 -10.53
CA LEU A 42 21.34 64.22 -9.81
C LEU A 42 22.63 63.53 -9.35
N THR A 43 23.23 64.08 -8.31
CA THR A 43 24.35 63.44 -7.60
C THR A 43 23.80 62.37 -6.66
N ALA A 44 24.65 61.40 -6.29
CA ALA A 44 24.28 60.37 -5.32
C ALA A 44 23.79 60.97 -3.98
N VAL A 45 24.31 62.13 -3.57
CA VAL A 45 23.92 62.83 -2.33
C VAL A 45 22.52 63.44 -2.43
N THR A 46 22.17 64.04 -3.56
CA THR A 46 20.83 64.62 -3.78
C THR A 46 19.79 63.50 -3.85
N SER A 47 20.06 62.44 -4.62
CA SER A 47 19.17 61.26 -4.72
C SER A 47 18.98 60.57 -3.37
N TRP A 48 20.05 60.41 -2.59
CA TRP A 48 20.02 59.88 -1.23
C TRP A 48 19.05 60.65 -0.31
N ARG A 49 19.18 61.98 -0.27
CA ARG A 49 18.38 62.83 0.61
C ARG A 49 16.90 62.79 0.23
N LEU A 50 16.61 62.82 -1.07
CA LEU A 50 15.24 62.72 -1.57
C LEU A 50 14.61 61.37 -1.23
N LEU A 51 15.34 60.26 -1.39
CA LEU A 51 14.83 58.92 -1.07
C LEU A 51 14.59 58.73 0.43
N THR A 52 15.48 59.22 1.29
CA THR A 52 15.31 59.13 2.75
C THR A 52 14.17 60.02 3.25
N GLU A 53 14.00 61.23 2.71
CA GLU A 53 12.87 62.12 3.03
C GLU A 53 11.53 61.59 2.50
N HIS A 54 11.52 60.91 1.35
CA HIS A 54 10.29 60.46 0.67
C HIS A 54 9.85 59.04 1.02
N LEU A 55 10.79 58.12 1.26
CA LEU A 55 10.55 56.70 1.48
C LEU A 55 10.92 56.23 2.89
N GLY A 56 11.52 57.09 3.73
CA GLY A 56 11.86 56.76 5.10
C GLY A 56 10.60 56.49 5.94
N GLY A 57 10.62 55.40 6.70
CA GLY A 57 9.57 55.10 7.68
C GLY A 57 9.53 56.09 8.84
N ALA A 58 8.68 55.84 9.84
CA ALA A 58 8.63 56.64 11.07
C ALA A 58 9.97 56.64 11.86
N ASP A 59 10.82 55.65 11.59
CA ASP A 59 12.18 55.48 12.10
C ASP A 59 13.26 56.13 11.22
N GLY A 60 12.88 56.73 10.08
CA GLY A 60 13.79 57.31 9.10
C GLY A 60 14.55 56.29 8.25
N ILE A 61 14.22 54.99 8.33
CA ILE A 61 14.90 53.92 7.61
C ILE A 61 14.12 53.57 6.34
N VAL A 62 14.81 53.51 5.21
CA VAL A 62 14.25 53.10 3.92
C VAL A 62 14.25 51.56 3.83
N ARG A 63 13.15 50.95 3.42
CA ARG A 63 13.03 49.49 3.25
C ARG A 63 12.95 49.15 1.76
N LEU A 64 13.88 48.36 1.25
CA LEU A 64 14.10 48.18 -0.18
C LEU A 64 14.07 46.71 -0.60
N LEU A 65 13.27 46.38 -1.60
CA LEU A 65 13.35 45.12 -2.33
C LEU A 65 14.02 45.39 -3.68
N VAL A 66 15.22 44.88 -3.87
CA VAL A 66 16.00 45.09 -5.10
C VAL A 66 15.98 43.80 -5.88
N ASP A 67 15.30 43.80 -7.03
CA ASP A 67 15.21 42.64 -7.92
C ASP A 67 16.13 42.79 -9.14
N ASP A 68 16.64 41.68 -9.66
CA ASP A 68 17.56 41.62 -10.81
C ASP A 68 18.79 42.56 -10.68
N ALA A 69 19.42 42.56 -9.50
CA ALA A 69 20.50 43.50 -9.15
C ALA A 69 21.73 43.46 -10.08
N GLN A 70 21.92 42.38 -10.84
CA GLN A 70 22.96 42.25 -11.86
C GLN A 70 22.83 43.28 -13.00
N TRP A 71 21.65 43.89 -13.15
CA TRP A 71 21.36 44.89 -14.19
C TRP A 71 21.28 46.33 -13.67
N LEU A 72 21.71 46.58 -12.43
CA LEU A 72 21.79 47.96 -11.92
C LEU A 72 22.92 48.73 -12.61
N ASP A 73 22.65 49.98 -12.99
CA ASP A 73 23.68 50.90 -13.45
C ASP A 73 24.66 51.23 -12.29
N PRO A 74 25.91 51.63 -12.60
CA PRO A 74 26.92 51.88 -11.57
C PRO A 74 26.51 52.90 -10.51
N GLN A 75 25.76 53.95 -10.90
CA GLN A 75 25.30 54.99 -9.99
C GLN A 75 24.18 54.47 -9.07
N SER A 76 23.21 53.73 -9.62
CA SER A 76 22.16 53.06 -8.83
C SER A 76 22.73 52.07 -7.81
N ALA A 77 23.73 51.28 -8.22
CA ALA A 77 24.40 50.32 -7.35
C ALA A 77 25.21 51.02 -6.24
N ALA A 78 25.92 52.10 -6.57
CA ALA A 78 26.67 52.88 -5.58
C ALA A 78 25.75 53.57 -4.56
N LEU A 79 24.59 54.07 -4.99
CA LEU A 79 23.59 54.65 -4.10
C LEU A 79 23.01 53.61 -3.13
N LEU A 80 22.66 52.42 -3.62
CA LEU A 80 22.22 51.31 -2.76
C LEU A 80 23.31 50.94 -1.74
N HIS A 81 24.55 50.81 -2.20
CA HIS A 81 25.67 50.51 -1.32
C HIS A 81 25.80 51.56 -0.20
N HIS A 82 25.76 52.85 -0.56
CA HIS A 82 25.85 53.94 0.40
C HIS A 82 24.74 53.87 1.44
N LEU A 83 23.48 53.75 1.01
CA LEU A 83 22.29 53.71 1.88
C LEU A 83 22.35 52.57 2.90
N VAL A 84 22.78 51.39 2.47
CA VAL A 84 22.87 50.21 3.35
C VAL A 84 24.10 50.31 4.25
N ALA A 85 25.26 50.74 3.73
CA ALA A 85 26.49 50.89 4.52
C ALA A 85 26.37 51.95 5.63
N THR A 86 25.61 53.02 5.40
CA THR A 86 25.32 54.07 6.41
C THR A 86 24.16 53.71 7.34
N ARG A 87 23.57 52.50 7.21
CA ARG A 87 22.40 52.01 7.98
C ARG A 87 21.16 52.89 7.83
N GLN A 88 21.01 53.53 6.68
CA GLN A 88 19.83 54.33 6.33
C GLN A 88 18.83 53.54 5.49
N ALA A 89 19.21 52.35 5.02
CA ALA A 89 18.30 51.41 4.42
C ALA A 89 18.50 49.97 4.92
N VAL A 90 17.39 49.23 4.96
CA VAL A 90 17.36 47.76 5.01
C VAL A 90 16.99 47.28 3.62
N ALA A 91 17.77 46.35 3.06
CA ALA A 91 17.57 45.87 1.71
C ALA A 91 17.55 44.34 1.65
N ILE A 92 16.63 43.81 0.84
CA ILE A 92 16.69 42.44 0.31
C ILE A 92 17.06 42.57 -1.16
N VAL A 93 18.17 41.94 -1.56
CA VAL A 93 18.72 42.07 -2.90
C VAL A 93 18.72 40.69 -3.56
N ALA A 94 17.96 40.55 -4.64
CA ALA A 94 17.87 39.34 -5.45
C ALA A 94 18.68 39.50 -6.74
N SER A 95 19.34 38.42 -7.16
CA SER A 95 20.08 38.35 -8.41
C SER A 95 20.11 36.93 -8.92
N ARG A 96 19.97 36.77 -10.25
CA ARG A 96 20.07 35.48 -10.94
C ARG A 96 21.51 35.11 -11.32
N ARG A 97 22.44 36.08 -11.27
CA ARG A 97 23.83 35.92 -11.71
C ARG A 97 24.78 36.57 -10.72
N ALA A 98 25.18 35.82 -9.69
CA ALA A 98 26.09 36.31 -8.66
C ALA A 98 27.43 36.80 -9.24
N GLU A 99 27.91 36.18 -10.33
CA GLU A 99 29.18 36.52 -10.99
C GLU A 99 29.14 37.83 -11.78
N ALA A 100 27.93 38.29 -12.16
CA ALA A 100 27.72 39.49 -12.96
C ALA A 100 27.31 40.71 -12.13
N LEU A 101 27.37 40.61 -10.79
CA LEU A 101 26.94 41.68 -9.90
C LEU A 101 27.90 42.89 -9.96
N PRO A 102 27.39 44.13 -9.99
CA PRO A 102 28.22 45.33 -9.90
C PRO A 102 29.04 45.35 -8.61
N GLN A 103 30.28 45.86 -8.69
CA GLN A 103 31.21 45.90 -7.54
C GLN A 103 30.57 46.50 -6.26
N PRO A 104 29.80 47.62 -6.29
CA PRO A 104 29.15 48.15 -5.10
C PRO A 104 28.16 47.16 -4.44
N ILE A 105 27.47 46.34 -5.23
CA ILE A 105 26.59 45.29 -4.68
C ILE A 105 27.41 44.18 -4.05
N THR A 106 28.53 43.80 -4.69
CA THR A 106 29.44 42.79 -4.13
C THR A 106 30.09 43.18 -2.82
N ALA A 107 30.34 44.48 -2.63
CA ALA A 107 30.91 45.02 -1.40
C ALA A 107 29.94 44.87 -0.22
N LEU A 108 28.62 44.95 -0.45
CA LEU A 108 27.63 44.87 0.62
C LEU A 108 27.72 43.59 1.46
N TRP A 109 27.94 42.43 0.86
CA TRP A 109 28.11 41.21 1.65
C TRP A 109 29.57 40.94 2.06
N LYS A 110 30.56 41.40 1.27
CA LYS A 110 31.98 41.23 1.62
C LYS A 110 32.37 42.05 2.85
N ASP A 111 31.80 43.25 2.98
CA ASP A 111 32.07 44.18 4.08
C ASP A 111 31.11 43.96 5.27
N GLY A 112 30.27 42.92 5.21
CA GLY A 112 29.39 42.50 6.31
C GLY A 112 28.13 43.34 6.49
N HIS A 113 27.71 44.10 5.47
CA HIS A 113 26.48 44.90 5.51
C HIS A 113 25.21 44.08 5.20
N LEU A 114 25.31 43.05 4.35
CA LEU A 114 24.21 42.11 4.03
C LEU A 114 24.67 40.66 4.17
N ALA A 115 23.76 39.78 4.58
CA ALA A 115 23.98 38.33 4.52
C ALA A 115 23.73 37.82 3.10
N ARG A 116 24.61 36.93 2.62
CA ARG A 116 24.43 36.21 1.35
C ARG A 116 23.75 34.88 1.61
N ILE A 117 22.68 34.61 0.87
CA ILE A 117 21.98 33.34 0.85
C ILE A 117 21.99 32.86 -0.60
N ASP A 118 22.72 31.78 -0.86
CA ASP A 118 22.69 31.11 -2.16
C ASP A 118 21.50 30.13 -2.15
N LEU A 119 20.65 30.21 -3.16
CA LEU A 119 19.47 29.36 -3.29
C LEU A 119 19.75 28.29 -4.36
N ASP A 120 19.89 27.05 -3.90
CA ASP A 120 19.96 25.89 -4.78
C ASP A 120 18.54 25.43 -5.18
N PRO A 121 18.40 24.65 -6.27
CA PRO A 121 17.13 24.00 -6.57
C PRO A 121 16.68 23.08 -5.43
N LEU A 122 15.37 22.96 -5.22
CA LEU A 122 14.85 22.11 -4.16
C LEU A 122 15.25 20.65 -4.39
N THR A 123 15.66 19.99 -3.31
CA THR A 123 15.83 18.54 -3.27
C THR A 123 14.48 17.82 -3.39
N GLU A 124 14.50 16.52 -3.69
CA GLU A 124 13.28 15.71 -3.79
C GLU A 124 12.45 15.73 -2.49
N GLU A 125 13.11 15.70 -1.33
CA GLU A 125 12.47 15.77 -0.01
C GLU A 125 11.79 17.13 0.21
N GLU A 126 12.46 18.22 -0.15
CA GLU A 126 11.91 19.57 -0.05
C GLU A 126 10.76 19.80 -1.04
N VAL A 127 10.83 19.24 -2.25
CA VAL A 127 9.71 19.21 -3.20
C VAL A 127 8.51 18.51 -2.55
N GLY A 128 8.71 17.35 -1.92
CA GLY A 128 7.67 16.64 -1.17
C GLY A 128 7.01 17.53 -0.13
N ALA A 129 7.80 18.14 0.75
CA ALA A 129 7.30 19.03 1.80
C ALA A 129 6.50 20.22 1.26
N VAL A 130 6.98 20.86 0.18
CA VAL A 130 6.30 22.01 -0.44
C VAL A 130 4.97 21.60 -1.08
N VAL A 131 4.94 20.48 -1.81
CA VAL A 131 3.72 20.01 -2.50
C VAL A 131 2.69 19.51 -1.49
N GLU A 132 3.10 18.77 -0.47
CA GLU A 132 2.21 18.32 0.60
C GLU A 132 1.60 19.49 1.37
N ALA A 133 2.40 20.50 1.69
CA ALA A 133 1.90 21.72 2.33
C ALA A 133 0.89 22.47 1.44
N ALA A 134 1.10 22.49 0.13
CA ALA A 134 0.19 23.13 -0.83
C ALA A 134 -1.12 22.34 -1.05
N LEU A 135 -1.04 21.00 -0.99
CA LEU A 135 -2.16 20.11 -1.27
C LEU A 135 -2.94 19.67 -0.01
N GLY A 136 -2.38 19.85 1.18
CA GLY A 136 -3.02 19.59 2.47
C GLY A 136 -3.17 18.11 2.83
N ALA A 137 -2.49 17.21 2.10
CA ALA A 137 -2.44 15.78 2.37
C ALA A 137 -1.12 15.21 1.82
N PRO A 138 -0.66 14.04 2.32
CA PRO A 138 0.54 13.37 1.80
C PRO A 138 0.51 13.15 0.29
N VAL A 139 1.67 13.10 -0.36
CA VAL A 139 1.79 12.84 -1.80
C VAL A 139 2.56 11.52 -2.00
N GLU A 140 2.15 10.70 -2.97
CA GLU A 140 2.86 9.45 -3.25
C GLU A 140 4.34 9.71 -3.62
N PRO A 141 5.31 8.97 -3.05
CA PRO A 141 6.74 9.15 -3.34
C PRO A 141 7.09 9.12 -4.83
N ARG A 142 6.43 8.25 -5.61
CA ARG A 142 6.59 8.21 -7.07
C ARG A 142 6.14 9.49 -7.77
N THR A 143 5.06 10.10 -7.27
CA THR A 143 4.58 11.40 -7.76
C THR A 143 5.57 12.51 -7.41
N ILE A 144 6.15 12.50 -6.21
CA ILE A 144 7.20 13.46 -5.79
C ILE A 144 8.45 13.32 -6.67
N ALA A 145 8.99 12.12 -6.82
CA ALA A 145 10.15 11.83 -7.66
C ALA A 145 9.94 12.29 -9.10
N ARG A 146 8.73 12.08 -9.66
CA ARG A 146 8.37 12.54 -11.00
C ARG A 146 8.32 14.07 -11.10
N LEU A 147 7.68 14.75 -10.15
CA LEU A 147 7.61 16.22 -10.12
C LEU A 147 8.99 16.85 -9.97
N HIS A 148 9.82 16.32 -9.08
CA HIS A 148 11.21 16.75 -8.92
C HIS A 148 12.02 16.49 -10.21
N GLY A 149 11.90 15.30 -10.81
CA GLY A 149 12.58 14.95 -12.06
C GLY A 149 12.21 15.83 -13.26
N ARG A 150 10.95 16.30 -13.34
CA ARG A 150 10.50 17.21 -14.39
C ARG A 150 10.93 18.65 -14.15
N THR A 151 10.99 19.10 -12.90
CA THR A 151 11.25 20.51 -12.56
C THR A 151 12.69 20.81 -12.21
N GLY A 152 13.50 19.78 -11.94
CA GLY A 152 14.84 19.92 -11.38
C GLY A 152 14.87 20.68 -10.06
N GLY A 153 13.77 20.68 -9.28
CA GLY A 153 13.65 21.44 -8.04
C GLY A 153 13.25 22.91 -8.20
N ASN A 154 12.88 23.34 -9.42
CA ASN A 154 12.45 24.72 -9.66
C ASN A 154 11.01 24.94 -9.14
N VAL A 155 10.88 25.73 -8.07
CA VAL A 155 9.60 26.01 -7.38
C VAL A 155 8.54 26.62 -8.31
N LEU A 156 8.94 27.49 -9.25
CA LEU A 156 7.99 28.13 -10.16
C LEU A 156 7.38 27.11 -11.12
N LEU A 157 8.21 26.25 -11.70
CA LEU A 157 7.76 25.17 -12.59
C LEU A 157 6.94 24.12 -11.82
N LEU A 158 7.37 23.79 -10.61
CA LEU A 158 6.66 22.86 -9.71
C LEU A 158 5.25 23.35 -9.41
N ARG A 159 5.09 24.62 -9.03
CA ARG A 159 3.79 25.21 -8.73
C ARG A 159 2.85 25.11 -9.94
N GLU A 160 3.31 25.52 -11.12
CA GLU A 160 2.45 25.48 -12.31
C GLU A 160 2.13 24.05 -12.74
N LEU A 161 3.05 23.08 -12.61
CA LEU A 161 2.77 21.67 -12.90
C LEU A 161 1.73 21.08 -11.95
N VAL A 162 1.85 21.32 -10.65
CA VAL A 162 0.90 20.83 -9.64
C VAL A 162 -0.49 21.46 -9.86
N ASP A 163 -0.55 22.77 -10.10
CA ASP A 163 -1.81 23.48 -10.35
C ASP A 163 -2.49 23.01 -11.64
N ASP A 164 -1.72 22.73 -12.69
CA ASP A 164 -2.25 22.25 -13.96
C ASP A 164 -2.71 20.78 -13.88
N ALA A 165 -1.91 19.90 -13.26
CA ALA A 165 -2.28 18.51 -13.02
C ALA A 165 -3.54 18.41 -12.16
N ARG A 166 -3.70 19.26 -11.13
CA ARG A 166 -4.91 19.32 -10.32
C ARG A 166 -6.12 19.83 -11.11
N ARG A 167 -5.97 20.91 -11.89
CA ARG A 167 -7.07 21.46 -12.72
C ARG A 167 -7.56 20.47 -13.77
N ARG A 168 -6.65 19.69 -14.36
CA ARG A 168 -6.97 18.66 -15.35
C ARG A 168 -7.45 17.35 -14.73
N GLY A 169 -7.54 17.27 -13.40
CA GLY A 169 -7.92 16.06 -12.67
C GLY A 169 -6.93 14.90 -12.86
N ALA A 170 -5.68 15.21 -13.16
CA ALA A 170 -4.59 14.23 -13.25
C ALA A 170 -3.97 13.94 -11.88
N LEU A 171 -4.07 14.89 -10.93
CA LEU A 171 -3.83 14.67 -9.51
C LEU A 171 -5.15 14.34 -8.82
N GLU A 172 -5.25 13.16 -8.23
CA GLU A 172 -6.43 12.67 -7.53
C GLU A 172 -6.09 12.32 -6.07
N LEU A 173 -6.97 12.68 -5.15
CA LEU A 173 -6.82 12.31 -3.73
C LEU A 173 -7.37 10.88 -3.56
N LEU A 174 -6.47 9.91 -3.55
CA LEU A 174 -6.78 8.50 -3.45
C LEU A 174 -6.20 7.96 -2.13
N HIS A 175 -7.05 7.33 -1.31
CA HIS A 175 -6.60 6.68 -0.05
C HIS A 175 -5.90 7.64 0.94
N GLY A 176 -6.26 8.92 0.92
CA GLY A 176 -5.70 9.95 1.79
C GLY A 176 -4.35 10.52 1.34
N ALA A 177 -3.86 10.13 0.16
CA ALA A 177 -2.68 10.70 -0.47
C ALA A 177 -3.00 11.21 -1.90
N TRP A 178 -2.31 12.25 -2.34
CA TRP A 178 -2.41 12.74 -3.71
C TRP A 178 -1.54 11.87 -4.63
N ILE A 179 -2.15 11.37 -5.71
CA ILE A 179 -1.52 10.53 -6.71
C ILE A 179 -1.74 11.15 -8.08
N GLU A 180 -0.69 11.26 -8.89
CA GLU A 180 -0.85 11.68 -10.27
C GLU A 180 -1.17 10.46 -11.17
N THR A 181 -2.47 10.26 -11.44
CA THR A 181 -3.06 9.08 -12.11
C THR A 181 -2.73 9.01 -13.60
N ARG A 182 -2.35 10.13 -14.20
CA ARG A 182 -1.95 10.22 -15.61
C ARG A 182 -0.92 11.31 -15.82
N SER A 183 0.04 11.07 -16.74
CA SER A 183 0.97 12.10 -17.16
C SER A 183 0.23 13.22 -17.89
N THR A 184 0.59 14.47 -17.60
CA THR A 184 0.02 15.64 -18.27
C THR A 184 1.08 16.34 -19.12
N PRO A 185 0.82 16.59 -20.41
CA PRO A 185 1.73 17.37 -21.24
C PRO A 185 1.81 18.81 -20.69
N PRO A 186 2.96 19.49 -20.90
CA PRO A 186 3.17 20.82 -20.37
C PRO A 186 2.11 21.78 -20.90
N SER A 187 1.56 22.62 -20.00
CA SER A 187 0.58 23.63 -20.37
C SER A 187 1.19 24.76 -21.21
N ALA A 188 0.33 25.53 -21.88
CA ALA A 188 0.74 26.78 -22.53
C ALA A 188 1.46 27.73 -21.56
N ARG A 189 1.09 27.76 -20.27
CA ARG A 189 1.77 28.58 -19.25
C ARG A 189 3.20 28.10 -18.99
N ILE A 190 3.42 26.78 -18.96
CA ILE A 190 4.77 26.21 -18.83
C ILE A 190 5.58 26.50 -20.09
N ALA A 191 4.98 26.40 -21.27
CA ALA A 191 5.61 26.78 -22.53
C ALA A 191 5.99 28.26 -22.55
N ASP A 192 5.13 29.16 -22.06
CA ASP A 192 5.39 30.60 -21.95
C ASP A 192 6.55 30.89 -20.97
N LEU A 193 6.59 30.21 -19.83
CA LEU A 193 7.68 30.34 -18.86
C LEU A 193 9.03 29.89 -19.42
N LEU A 194 9.03 28.89 -20.30
CA LEU A 194 10.23 28.37 -20.95
C LEU A 194 10.51 29.02 -22.31
N ALA A 195 9.65 29.93 -22.79
CA ALA A 195 9.74 30.51 -24.12
C ALA A 195 11.01 31.34 -24.33
N GLU A 196 11.44 32.10 -23.32
CA GLU A 196 12.70 32.87 -23.37
C GLU A 196 13.91 31.93 -23.46
N GLN A 197 13.92 30.86 -22.65
CA GLN A 197 14.98 29.86 -22.66
C GLN A 197 15.07 29.14 -24.01
N ILE A 198 13.94 28.67 -24.54
CA ILE A 198 13.86 28.00 -25.85
C ILE A 198 14.21 28.98 -26.98
N GLY A 199 13.73 30.23 -26.91
CA GLY A 199 13.96 31.26 -27.92
C GLY A 199 15.42 31.75 -27.98
N SER A 200 16.18 31.58 -26.91
CA SER A 200 17.61 31.91 -26.86
C SER A 200 18.52 30.89 -27.56
N LEU A 201 18.00 29.71 -27.91
CA LEU A 201 18.76 28.66 -28.59
C LEU A 201 19.06 29.07 -30.05
N SER A 202 20.29 28.81 -30.50
CA SER A 202 20.60 28.93 -31.93
C SER A 202 19.80 27.91 -32.76
N PRO A 203 19.64 28.10 -34.08
CA PRO A 203 18.97 27.11 -34.92
C PRO A 203 19.59 25.70 -34.81
N HIS A 204 20.91 25.62 -34.65
CA HIS A 204 21.63 24.36 -34.45
C HIS A 204 21.37 23.73 -33.08
N ASP A 205 21.41 24.52 -32.01
CA ASP A 205 21.12 24.03 -30.64
C ASP A 205 19.67 23.59 -30.51
N ARG A 206 18.73 24.33 -31.12
CA ARG A 206 17.32 23.97 -31.16
C ARG A 206 17.10 22.65 -31.90
N SER A 207 17.71 22.48 -33.08
CA SER A 207 17.61 21.22 -33.82
C SER A 207 18.17 20.03 -33.01
N ALA A 208 19.29 20.21 -32.31
CA ALA A 208 19.84 19.16 -31.45
C ALA A 208 18.98 18.90 -30.21
N ALA A 209 18.37 19.93 -29.64
CA ALA A 209 17.42 19.80 -28.54
C ALA A 209 16.15 19.07 -28.96
N GLU A 210 15.62 19.33 -30.17
CA GLU A 210 14.50 18.58 -30.75
C GLU A 210 14.86 17.10 -30.95
N VAL A 211 16.07 16.80 -31.45
CA VAL A 211 16.58 15.42 -31.57
C VAL A 211 16.63 14.73 -30.21
N LEU A 212 17.22 15.39 -29.20
CA LEU A 212 17.31 14.85 -27.83
C LEU A 212 15.94 14.73 -27.15
N ALA A 213 14.98 15.59 -27.48
CA ALA A 213 13.63 15.52 -26.95
C ALA A 213 12.87 14.31 -27.52
N VAL A 214 13.06 14.02 -28.81
CA VAL A 214 12.43 12.89 -29.50
C VAL A 214 13.10 11.55 -29.17
N ALA A 215 14.43 11.50 -29.21
CA ALA A 215 15.20 10.26 -29.09
C ALA A 215 15.67 9.97 -27.65
N GLY A 216 15.55 10.93 -26.74
CA GLY A 216 16.19 10.89 -25.43
C GLY A 216 17.71 11.07 -25.52
N PRO A 217 18.46 10.74 -24.46
CA PRO A 217 19.92 10.83 -24.45
C PRO A 217 20.56 9.98 -25.56
N LEU A 218 21.50 10.56 -26.29
CA LEU A 218 22.27 9.91 -27.36
C LEU A 218 23.78 10.10 -27.12
N GLU A 219 24.59 9.17 -27.62
CA GLU A 219 26.04 9.33 -27.59
C GLU A 219 26.48 10.55 -28.43
N ALA A 220 27.49 11.29 -27.95
CA ALA A 220 27.95 12.53 -28.58
C ALA A 220 28.34 12.37 -30.06
N ARG A 221 28.83 11.19 -30.46
CA ARG A 221 29.15 10.88 -31.87
C ARG A 221 27.92 10.85 -32.79
N VAL A 222 26.78 10.36 -32.29
CA VAL A 222 25.52 10.26 -33.04
C VAL A 222 24.94 11.66 -33.22
N LEU A 223 24.93 12.46 -32.17
CA LEU A 223 24.51 13.87 -32.24
C LEU A 223 25.39 14.70 -33.18
N ALA A 224 26.71 14.50 -33.14
CA ALA A 224 27.64 15.18 -34.03
C ALA A 224 27.39 14.85 -35.51
N GLN A 225 27.07 13.58 -35.82
CA GLN A 225 26.71 13.15 -37.18
C GLN A 225 25.41 13.78 -37.68
N LEU A 226 24.46 14.02 -36.78
CA LEU A 226 23.20 14.70 -37.05
C LEU A 226 23.35 16.24 -37.17
N GLY A 227 24.58 16.76 -37.11
CA GLY A 227 24.86 18.20 -37.24
C GLY A 227 24.52 19.01 -35.99
N GLY A 228 24.31 18.35 -34.85
CA GLY A 228 24.10 18.98 -33.56
C GLY A 228 25.42 19.26 -32.82
N PRO A 229 25.47 20.30 -31.97
CA PRO A 229 26.57 20.43 -31.01
C PRO A 229 26.56 19.23 -30.04
N PRO A 230 27.70 18.94 -29.37
CA PRO A 230 27.77 17.90 -28.36
C PRO A 230 27.07 18.35 -27.07
N LEU A 231 25.75 18.51 -27.13
CA LEU A 231 24.90 18.69 -25.98
C LEU A 231 24.75 17.33 -25.28
N ALA A 232 25.21 17.22 -24.03
CA ALA A 232 25.13 15.98 -23.28
C ALA A 232 23.70 15.66 -22.79
N ARG A 233 22.85 16.68 -22.62
CA ARG A 233 21.48 16.55 -22.09
C ARG A 233 20.67 17.82 -22.36
N ILE A 234 19.35 17.68 -22.47
CA ILE A 234 18.39 18.78 -22.40
C ILE A 234 17.65 18.74 -21.05
N ASP A 235 17.22 19.91 -20.57
CA ASP A 235 16.30 19.98 -19.44
C ASP A 235 15.01 19.19 -19.78
N PRO A 236 14.53 18.29 -18.91
CA PRO A 236 13.38 17.43 -19.20
C PRO A 236 12.13 18.20 -19.63
N LEU A 237 11.78 19.30 -18.94
CA LEU A 237 10.56 20.06 -19.24
C LEU A 237 10.71 20.89 -20.51
N VAL A 238 11.91 21.37 -20.81
CA VAL A 238 12.23 21.98 -22.11
C VAL A 238 12.02 20.95 -23.23
N GLY A 239 12.47 19.71 -23.03
CA GLY A 239 12.23 18.61 -23.97
C GLY A 239 10.74 18.33 -24.19
N GLU A 240 9.96 18.25 -23.12
CA GLU A 240 8.50 18.08 -23.20
C GLU A 240 7.81 19.23 -23.96
N VAL A 241 8.20 20.49 -23.73
CA VAL A 241 7.64 21.65 -24.45
C VAL A 241 8.03 21.62 -25.92
N LEU A 242 9.26 21.24 -26.25
CA LEU A 242 9.70 21.10 -27.63
C LEU A 242 8.90 20.03 -28.37
N LEU A 243 8.64 18.88 -27.73
CA LEU A 243 7.81 17.81 -28.30
C LEU A 243 6.40 18.30 -28.63
N GLU A 244 5.78 19.08 -27.74
CA GLU A 244 4.43 19.62 -27.95
C GLU A 244 4.37 20.69 -29.07
N GLN A 245 5.50 21.38 -29.32
CA GLN A 245 5.62 22.39 -30.37
C GLN A 245 6.04 21.84 -31.74
N LEU A 246 6.35 20.54 -31.84
CA LEU A 246 6.76 19.94 -33.10
C LEU A 246 5.63 20.03 -34.14
N ALA A 247 5.98 20.41 -35.37
CA ALA A 247 5.06 20.33 -36.49
C ALA A 247 4.63 18.87 -36.74
N PRO A 248 3.39 18.63 -37.22
CA PRO A 248 2.96 17.29 -37.61
C PRO A 248 3.95 16.66 -38.62
N GLY A 249 4.40 15.42 -38.38
CA GLY A 249 5.37 14.72 -39.23
C GLY A 249 6.85 14.99 -38.90
N ARG A 250 7.16 16.05 -38.12
CA ARG A 250 8.55 16.39 -37.78
C ARG A 250 9.18 15.36 -36.83
N ARG A 251 8.37 14.76 -35.95
CA ARG A 251 8.83 13.74 -35.02
C ARG A 251 9.28 12.48 -35.77
N GLU A 252 8.49 12.04 -36.74
CA GLU A 252 8.80 10.90 -37.61
C GLU A 252 10.04 11.16 -38.47
N GLU A 253 10.19 12.39 -38.99
CA GLU A 253 11.40 12.82 -39.70
C GLU A 253 12.65 12.72 -38.82
N ILE A 254 12.60 13.26 -37.59
CA ILE A 254 13.69 13.23 -36.62
C ILE A 254 14.05 11.78 -36.25
N LEU A 255 13.05 10.95 -35.92
CA LEU A 255 13.27 9.54 -35.63
C LEU A 255 13.93 8.81 -36.80
N GLY A 256 13.50 9.08 -38.04
CA GLY A 256 14.11 8.51 -39.24
C GLY A 256 15.60 8.84 -39.35
N LEU A 257 15.96 10.11 -39.15
CA LEU A 257 17.36 10.57 -39.15
C LEU A 257 18.19 9.90 -38.05
N VAL A 258 17.64 9.80 -36.84
CA VAL A 258 18.32 9.17 -35.69
C VAL A 258 18.56 7.68 -35.95
N VAL A 259 17.55 6.95 -36.44
CA VAL A 259 17.67 5.54 -36.80
C VAL A 259 18.76 5.34 -37.86
N ASP A 260 18.76 6.16 -38.91
CA ASP A 260 19.77 6.07 -39.98
C ASP A 260 21.19 6.35 -39.45
N ALA A 261 21.34 7.32 -38.55
CA ALA A 261 22.62 7.62 -37.91
C ALA A 261 23.09 6.47 -36.99
N LEU A 262 22.20 5.86 -36.21
CA LEU A 262 22.52 4.72 -35.35
C LEU A 262 22.89 3.47 -36.15
N ARG A 263 22.14 3.15 -37.21
CA ARG A 263 22.43 2.02 -38.11
C ARG A 263 23.76 2.17 -38.86
N SER A 264 24.24 3.41 -39.05
CA SER A 264 25.55 3.66 -39.65
C SER A 264 26.73 3.44 -38.70
N GLN A 265 26.48 3.21 -37.41
CA GLN A 265 27.53 2.94 -36.43
C GLN A 265 28.04 1.50 -36.52
N ALA A 266 29.36 1.32 -36.38
CA ALA A 266 29.98 -0.01 -36.39
C ALA A 266 29.59 -0.88 -35.17
N ALA A 267 29.27 -0.24 -34.05
CA ALA A 267 28.77 -0.89 -32.84
C ALA A 267 27.80 0.04 -32.11
N LEU A 268 26.72 -0.55 -31.60
CA LEU A 268 25.72 0.09 -30.76
C LEU A 268 25.76 -0.53 -29.37
N GLY A 269 25.54 0.28 -28.33
CA GLY A 269 25.21 -0.25 -27.02
C GLY A 269 23.86 -0.97 -27.05
N GLU A 270 23.64 -1.88 -26.11
CA GLU A 270 22.43 -2.71 -26.00
C GLU A 270 21.15 -1.86 -25.97
N ASP A 271 21.14 -0.73 -25.26
CA ASP A 271 19.98 0.16 -25.20
C ASP A 271 19.74 0.94 -26.52
N ASP A 272 20.80 1.36 -27.22
CA ASP A 272 20.67 2.02 -28.52
C ASP A 272 20.17 1.05 -29.59
N ALA A 273 20.65 -0.20 -29.56
CA ALA A 273 20.16 -1.25 -30.46
C ALA A 273 18.66 -1.51 -30.23
N ARG A 274 18.24 -1.68 -28.98
CA ARG A 274 16.83 -1.85 -28.60
C ARG A 274 15.96 -0.67 -29.04
N ARG A 275 16.40 0.58 -28.75
CA ARG A 275 15.67 1.80 -29.13
C ARG A 275 15.55 1.93 -30.65
N THR A 276 16.60 1.60 -31.39
CA THR A 276 16.60 1.62 -32.86
C THR A 276 15.51 0.71 -33.42
N VAL A 277 15.39 -0.53 -32.93
CA VAL A 277 14.35 -1.47 -33.38
C VAL A 277 12.95 -0.97 -33.00
N ALA A 278 12.77 -0.44 -31.79
CA ALA A 278 11.50 0.17 -31.37
C ALA A 278 11.08 1.35 -32.28
N TRP A 279 12.01 2.22 -32.65
CA TRP A 279 11.72 3.33 -33.57
C TRP A 279 11.48 2.87 -35.01
N GLU A 280 12.16 1.82 -35.48
CA GLU A 280 11.86 1.22 -36.79
C GLU A 280 10.43 0.67 -36.86
N VAL A 281 10.00 -0.05 -35.82
CA VAL A 281 8.60 -0.50 -35.70
C VAL A 281 7.63 0.68 -35.72
N GLU A 282 7.94 1.74 -34.97
CA GLU A 282 7.09 2.93 -34.90
C GLU A 282 6.99 3.69 -36.22
N LEU A 283 8.08 3.74 -36.99
CA LEU A 283 8.13 4.31 -38.33
C LEU A 283 7.52 3.40 -39.41
N GLY A 284 7.05 2.20 -39.05
CA GLY A 284 6.57 1.20 -40.01
C GLY A 284 7.65 0.68 -40.96
N ARG A 285 8.93 0.77 -40.56
CA ARG A 285 10.05 0.21 -41.34
C ARG A 285 10.11 -1.32 -41.13
N PRO A 286 10.58 -2.09 -42.12
CA PRO A 286 10.77 -3.53 -41.96
C PRO A 286 11.76 -3.81 -40.82
N VAL A 287 11.39 -4.70 -39.91
CA VAL A 287 12.25 -5.18 -38.82
C VAL A 287 12.44 -6.69 -38.94
N ASP A 288 13.62 -7.15 -38.55
CA ASP A 288 13.89 -8.58 -38.40
C ASP A 288 13.13 -9.13 -37.18
N PRO A 289 12.43 -10.28 -37.30
CA PRO A 289 11.61 -10.83 -36.21
C PRO A 289 12.43 -11.17 -34.96
N ASP A 290 13.65 -11.66 -35.11
CA ASP A 290 14.50 -12.06 -33.99
C ASP A 290 15.05 -10.82 -33.29
N ALA A 291 15.47 -9.80 -34.05
CA ALA A 291 15.88 -8.52 -33.48
C ALA A 291 14.75 -7.79 -32.74
N ALA A 292 13.51 -7.85 -33.25
CA ALA A 292 12.33 -7.32 -32.56
C ALA A 292 12.03 -8.08 -31.27
N LEU A 293 12.22 -9.40 -31.27
CA LEU A 293 12.01 -10.23 -30.09
C LEU A 293 13.08 -9.99 -29.01
N GLU A 294 14.36 -9.89 -29.40
CA GLU A 294 15.46 -9.56 -28.48
C GLU A 294 15.24 -8.18 -27.85
N ALA A 295 14.85 -7.18 -28.66
CA ALA A 295 14.51 -5.86 -28.16
C ALA A 295 13.30 -5.88 -27.19
N ALA A 296 12.32 -6.78 -27.42
CA ALA A 296 11.20 -6.98 -26.50
C ALA A 296 11.65 -7.57 -25.15
N ASP A 297 12.54 -8.57 -25.17
CA ASP A 297 13.10 -9.18 -23.95
C ASP A 297 13.88 -8.13 -23.13
N LEU A 298 14.66 -7.26 -23.78
CA LEU A 298 15.35 -6.14 -23.12
C LEU A 298 14.40 -5.09 -22.54
N ALA A 299 13.31 -4.78 -23.24
CA ALA A 299 12.28 -3.87 -22.72
C ALA A 299 11.59 -4.46 -21.48
N SER A 300 11.24 -5.75 -21.52
CA SER A 300 10.67 -6.48 -20.37
C SER A 300 11.61 -6.52 -19.18
N ALA A 301 12.91 -6.73 -19.38
CA ALA A 301 13.91 -6.71 -18.31
C ALA A 301 13.99 -5.36 -17.58
N ARG A 302 13.58 -4.27 -18.24
CA ARG A 302 13.50 -2.91 -17.67
C ARG A 302 12.10 -2.54 -17.19
N SER A 303 11.16 -3.48 -17.18
CA SER A 303 9.75 -3.27 -16.88
C SER A 303 9.03 -2.28 -17.81
N ASP A 304 9.55 -2.05 -19.03
CA ASP A 304 8.88 -1.29 -20.09
C ASP A 304 7.98 -2.23 -20.92
N PHE A 305 6.91 -2.71 -20.28
CA PHE A 305 6.04 -3.73 -20.86
C PHE A 305 5.23 -3.23 -22.06
N ALA A 306 4.96 -1.92 -22.15
CA ALA A 306 4.28 -1.32 -23.30
C ALA A 306 5.16 -1.34 -24.55
N THR A 307 6.45 -1.04 -24.43
CA THR A 307 7.38 -1.20 -25.54
C THR A 307 7.61 -2.68 -25.87
N ALA A 308 7.70 -3.55 -24.85
CA ALA A 308 7.82 -4.99 -25.07
C ALA A 308 6.63 -5.55 -25.86
N GLU A 309 5.40 -5.13 -25.56
CA GLU A 309 4.20 -5.49 -26.31
C GLU A 309 4.30 -5.06 -27.78
N ARG A 310 4.61 -3.78 -28.04
CA ARG A 310 4.72 -3.26 -29.42
C ARG A 310 5.74 -4.04 -30.24
N LEU A 311 6.90 -4.33 -29.65
CA LEU A 311 7.98 -5.06 -30.30
C LEU A 311 7.63 -6.53 -30.55
N ALA A 312 7.06 -7.21 -29.55
CA ALA A 312 6.62 -8.60 -29.68
C ALA A 312 5.48 -8.73 -30.71
N ALA A 313 4.52 -7.79 -30.71
CA ALA A 313 3.44 -7.73 -31.71
C ALA A 313 4.00 -7.51 -33.13
N ALA A 314 4.99 -6.65 -33.29
CA ALA A 314 5.66 -6.44 -34.57
C ALA A 314 6.37 -7.71 -35.07
N SER A 315 7.08 -8.42 -34.18
CA SER A 315 7.70 -9.71 -34.49
C SER A 315 6.64 -10.74 -34.92
N VAL A 316 5.52 -10.85 -34.21
CA VAL A 316 4.39 -11.72 -34.59
C VAL A 316 3.86 -11.38 -35.98
N ALA A 317 3.67 -10.10 -36.28
CA ALA A 317 3.12 -9.63 -37.56
C ALA A 317 4.00 -9.99 -38.77
N VAL A 318 5.33 -10.08 -38.58
CA VAL A 318 6.30 -10.46 -39.63
C VAL A 318 6.73 -11.93 -39.58
N GLY A 319 6.10 -12.75 -38.73
CA GLY A 319 6.29 -14.21 -38.73
C GLY A 319 7.22 -14.77 -37.66
N GLY A 320 7.45 -14.06 -36.54
CA GLY A 320 8.28 -14.50 -35.41
C GLY A 320 7.79 -15.74 -34.62
N GLY A 321 6.66 -16.34 -35.03
CA GLY A 321 6.20 -17.64 -34.54
C GLY A 321 5.82 -17.68 -33.06
N LEU A 322 5.90 -18.88 -32.47
CA LEU A 322 5.51 -19.12 -31.06
C LEU A 322 6.33 -18.32 -30.03
N PRO A 323 7.66 -18.15 -30.18
CA PRO A 323 8.43 -17.34 -29.23
C PRO A 323 7.90 -15.91 -29.11
N ALA A 324 7.62 -15.25 -30.23
CA ALA A 324 7.05 -13.90 -30.25
C ALA A 324 5.66 -13.83 -29.64
N THR A 325 4.79 -14.80 -29.93
CA THR A 325 3.45 -14.91 -29.32
C THR A 325 3.51 -15.03 -27.80
N ILE A 326 4.46 -15.82 -27.26
CA ILE A 326 4.64 -15.99 -25.81
C ILE A 326 5.09 -14.69 -25.15
N ARG A 327 6.05 -13.96 -25.75
CA ARG A 327 6.49 -12.64 -25.24
C ARG A 327 5.37 -11.61 -25.28
N LEU A 328 4.56 -11.60 -26.34
CA LEU A 328 3.39 -10.73 -26.44
C LEU A 328 2.40 -11.02 -25.32
N GLY A 329 2.09 -12.30 -25.08
CA GLY A 329 1.21 -12.71 -23.98
C GLY A 329 1.74 -12.31 -22.60
N ASP A 330 3.04 -12.49 -22.34
CA ASP A 330 3.67 -12.06 -21.07
C ASP A 330 3.62 -10.54 -20.91
N ALA A 331 3.94 -9.76 -21.94
CA ALA A 331 3.88 -8.30 -21.92
C ALA A 331 2.46 -7.78 -21.65
N LEU A 332 1.44 -8.38 -22.28
CA LEU A 332 0.02 -8.06 -22.02
C LEU A 332 -0.38 -8.41 -20.59
N MET A 333 0.04 -9.57 -20.08
CA MET A 333 -0.21 -10.00 -18.70
C MET A 333 0.40 -9.02 -17.69
N ARG A 334 1.66 -8.62 -17.89
CA ARG A 334 2.37 -7.66 -17.00
C ARG A 334 1.69 -6.29 -16.97
N GLN A 335 1.06 -5.89 -18.09
CA GLN A 335 0.22 -4.68 -18.18
C GLN A 335 -1.21 -4.85 -17.62
N GLN A 336 -1.50 -5.98 -16.95
CA GLN A 336 -2.83 -6.29 -16.39
C GLN A 336 -3.93 -6.45 -17.44
N ARG A 337 -3.57 -6.70 -18.71
CA ARG A 337 -4.51 -6.98 -19.80
C ARG A 337 -4.72 -8.49 -19.92
N HIS A 338 -5.27 -9.08 -18.85
CA HIS A 338 -5.31 -10.53 -18.66
C HIS A 338 -6.15 -11.27 -19.71
N LEU A 339 -7.26 -10.68 -20.16
CA LEU A 339 -8.12 -11.27 -21.20
C LEU A 339 -7.37 -11.40 -22.52
N GLU A 340 -6.70 -10.34 -22.94
CA GLU A 340 -5.94 -10.30 -24.20
C GLU A 340 -4.72 -11.21 -24.14
N ALA A 341 -4.05 -11.27 -22.98
CA ALA A 341 -2.97 -12.22 -22.76
C ALA A 341 -3.43 -13.67 -22.94
N ASP A 342 -4.55 -14.08 -22.34
CA ASP A 342 -5.07 -15.44 -22.52
C ASP A 342 -5.56 -15.69 -23.96
N ASP A 343 -6.16 -14.71 -24.63
CA ASP A 343 -6.58 -14.86 -26.04
C ASP A 343 -5.37 -15.12 -26.96
N VAL A 344 -4.24 -14.46 -26.72
CA VAL A 344 -2.99 -14.66 -27.47
C VAL A 344 -2.31 -15.99 -27.11
N LEU A 345 -2.30 -16.37 -25.83
CA LEU A 345 -1.59 -17.56 -25.35
C LEU A 345 -2.38 -18.85 -25.55
N ARG A 346 -3.71 -18.83 -25.52
CA ARG A 346 -4.57 -20.03 -25.60
C ARG A 346 -4.24 -20.94 -26.79
N PRO A 347 -4.02 -20.45 -28.02
CA PRO A 347 -3.68 -21.30 -29.17
C PRO A 347 -2.31 -21.98 -29.08
N VAL A 348 -1.41 -21.53 -28.18
CA VAL A 348 -0.07 -22.13 -27.99
C VAL A 348 -0.16 -23.50 -27.32
N ALA A 349 -1.25 -23.77 -26.58
CA ALA A 349 -1.47 -25.04 -25.89
C ALA A 349 -1.41 -26.26 -26.81
N ASP A 350 -1.86 -26.11 -28.05
CA ASP A 350 -1.90 -27.21 -29.04
C ASP A 350 -0.54 -27.48 -29.69
N GLN A 351 0.51 -26.74 -29.32
CA GLN A 351 1.83 -26.76 -29.96
C GLN A 351 2.99 -26.81 -28.94
N LEU A 352 2.73 -27.23 -27.70
CA LEU A 352 3.76 -27.30 -26.64
C LEU A 352 4.90 -28.26 -26.96
N ASP A 353 4.64 -29.29 -27.77
CA ASP A 353 5.63 -30.25 -28.26
C ASP A 353 6.73 -29.60 -29.12
N ARG A 354 6.43 -28.44 -29.73
CA ARG A 354 7.36 -27.66 -30.55
C ARG A 354 8.25 -26.70 -29.77
N LEU A 355 7.99 -26.54 -28.48
CA LEU A 355 8.70 -25.61 -27.60
C LEU A 355 9.79 -26.33 -26.81
N ASP A 356 10.87 -25.60 -26.51
CA ASP A 356 11.81 -25.99 -25.46
C ASP A 356 11.25 -25.67 -24.06
N ASP A 357 11.95 -26.12 -23.02
CA ASP A 357 11.46 -26.00 -21.65
C ASP A 357 11.48 -24.55 -21.10
N ASP A 358 12.34 -23.64 -21.63
CA ASP A 358 12.26 -22.19 -21.31
C ASP A 358 10.96 -21.59 -21.84
N LEU A 359 10.62 -21.87 -23.10
CA LEU A 359 9.42 -21.35 -23.73
C LEU A 359 8.15 -21.96 -23.12
N ARG A 360 8.17 -23.25 -22.76
CA ARG A 360 7.07 -23.89 -22.02
C ARG A 360 6.86 -23.25 -20.65
N TYR A 361 7.94 -22.99 -19.91
CA TYR A 361 7.89 -22.27 -18.64
C TYR A 361 7.25 -20.88 -18.80
N ARG A 362 7.75 -20.08 -19.74
CA ARG A 362 7.23 -18.70 -19.96
C ARG A 362 5.77 -18.70 -20.37
N TYR A 363 5.38 -19.58 -21.28
CA TYR A 363 3.99 -19.78 -21.68
C TYR A 363 3.10 -20.12 -20.47
N ALA A 364 3.46 -21.15 -19.70
CA ALA A 364 2.62 -21.64 -18.62
C ALA A 364 2.52 -20.62 -17.50
N ASN A 365 3.62 -19.96 -17.15
CA ASN A 365 3.66 -18.91 -16.13
C ASN A 365 2.78 -17.71 -16.52
N ALA A 366 2.96 -17.17 -17.73
CA ALA A 366 2.19 -16.01 -18.19
C ALA A 366 0.68 -16.33 -18.29
N ARG A 367 0.33 -17.49 -18.85
CA ARG A 367 -1.07 -17.88 -19.00
C ARG A 367 -1.74 -18.21 -17.67
N ALA A 368 -1.05 -18.92 -16.76
CA ALA A 368 -1.58 -19.19 -15.43
C ALA A 368 -1.80 -17.91 -14.62
N LEU A 369 -0.89 -16.92 -14.71
CA LEU A 369 -1.07 -15.60 -14.10
C LEU A 369 -2.29 -14.87 -14.69
N ALA A 370 -2.45 -14.86 -16.02
CA ALA A 370 -3.60 -14.24 -16.67
C ALA A 370 -4.94 -14.85 -16.23
N LEU A 371 -5.01 -16.18 -16.12
CA LEU A 371 -6.22 -16.89 -15.69
C LEU A 371 -6.52 -16.69 -14.20
N SER A 372 -5.49 -16.72 -13.35
CA SER A 372 -5.65 -16.66 -11.89
C SER A 372 -5.94 -15.27 -11.35
N THR A 373 -5.49 -14.19 -12.00
CA THR A 373 -5.46 -12.84 -11.41
C THR A 373 -6.73 -12.01 -11.54
N GLU A 374 -7.44 -12.03 -12.68
CA GLU A 374 -8.67 -11.22 -12.85
C GLU A 374 -9.92 -12.10 -12.98
N ARG A 375 -9.79 -13.26 -13.62
CA ARG A 375 -10.92 -14.17 -13.81
C ARG A 375 -11.17 -15.12 -12.64
N GLY A 376 -10.21 -15.26 -11.72
CA GLY A 376 -10.28 -16.26 -10.65
C GLY A 376 -10.41 -17.70 -11.17
N MET A 377 -10.00 -17.95 -12.42
CA MET A 377 -10.05 -19.24 -13.13
C MET A 377 -8.89 -20.14 -12.69
N LEU A 378 -8.88 -20.45 -11.40
CA LEU A 378 -7.78 -21.17 -10.76
C LEU A 378 -7.66 -22.60 -11.24
N ASP A 379 -8.78 -23.29 -11.46
CA ASP A 379 -8.77 -24.66 -11.93
C ASP A 379 -8.15 -24.75 -13.32
N GLU A 380 -8.46 -23.80 -14.21
CA GLU A 380 -7.80 -23.72 -15.51
C GLU A 380 -6.33 -23.34 -15.39
N ALA A 381 -5.97 -22.41 -14.50
CA ALA A 381 -4.57 -22.05 -14.26
C ALA A 381 -3.75 -23.25 -13.75
N ILE A 382 -4.28 -24.01 -12.79
CA ILE A 382 -3.68 -25.25 -12.27
C ILE A 382 -3.53 -26.27 -13.40
N ALA A 383 -4.58 -26.48 -14.21
CA ALA A 383 -4.53 -27.43 -15.32
C ALA A 383 -3.48 -27.05 -16.38
N VAL A 384 -3.29 -25.75 -16.67
CA VAL A 384 -2.22 -25.27 -17.56
C VAL A 384 -0.84 -25.62 -17.00
N LEU A 385 -0.61 -25.40 -15.70
CA LEU A 385 0.66 -25.73 -15.05
C LEU A 385 0.91 -27.24 -15.04
N GLU A 386 -0.06 -28.04 -14.61
CA GLU A 386 0.05 -29.51 -14.53
C GLU A 386 0.30 -30.14 -15.89
N SER A 387 -0.46 -29.75 -16.91
CA SER A 387 -0.30 -30.28 -18.27
C SER A 387 1.04 -29.90 -18.91
N THR A 388 1.56 -28.70 -18.62
CA THR A 388 2.88 -28.28 -19.09
C THR A 388 4.00 -29.03 -18.36
N ILE A 389 3.94 -29.14 -17.03
CA ILE A 389 4.93 -29.88 -16.22
C ILE A 389 5.04 -31.34 -16.67
N ALA A 390 3.92 -31.96 -17.04
CA ALA A 390 3.88 -33.37 -17.45
C ALA A 390 4.73 -33.70 -18.69
N VAL A 391 5.04 -32.71 -19.53
CA VAL A 391 5.80 -32.89 -20.78
C VAL A 391 7.23 -32.31 -20.73
N MET A 392 7.61 -31.70 -19.60
CA MET A 392 8.94 -31.10 -19.40
C MET A 392 9.95 -32.09 -18.82
N ALA A 393 11.23 -31.89 -19.17
CA ALA A 393 12.33 -32.62 -18.56
C ALA A 393 12.48 -32.25 -17.07
N ASP A 394 13.18 -33.10 -16.31
CA ASP A 394 13.51 -32.80 -14.91
C ASP A 394 14.68 -31.80 -14.83
N ASP A 395 14.34 -30.52 -15.00
CA ASP A 395 15.29 -29.41 -15.02
C ASP A 395 14.78 -28.17 -14.27
N ARG A 396 15.60 -27.11 -14.25
CA ARG A 396 15.28 -25.85 -13.55
C ARG A 396 13.95 -25.22 -13.97
N TRP A 397 13.52 -25.38 -15.23
CA TRP A 397 12.30 -24.75 -15.74
C TRP A 397 11.07 -25.47 -15.24
N ARG A 398 11.12 -26.81 -15.25
CA ARG A 398 10.11 -27.63 -14.59
C ARG A 398 10.05 -27.33 -13.10
N TRP A 399 11.21 -27.17 -12.45
CA TRP A 399 11.26 -26.88 -11.02
C TRP A 399 10.62 -25.55 -10.65
N ALA A 400 10.82 -24.53 -11.49
CA ALA A 400 10.20 -23.23 -11.32
C ALA A 400 8.66 -23.31 -11.47
N LEU A 401 8.14 -24.09 -12.43
CA LEU A 401 6.70 -24.32 -12.55
C LEU A 401 6.13 -25.13 -11.39
N GLU A 402 6.82 -26.19 -10.93
CA GLU A 402 6.38 -26.99 -9.78
C GLU A 402 6.35 -26.15 -8.50
N ALA A 403 7.32 -25.24 -8.31
CA ALA A 403 7.31 -24.28 -7.22
C ALA A 403 6.12 -23.31 -7.31
N TYR A 404 5.87 -22.73 -8.48
CA TYR A 404 4.74 -21.82 -8.69
C TYR A 404 3.39 -22.53 -8.53
N LEU A 405 3.25 -23.76 -9.02
CA LEU A 405 2.07 -24.60 -8.82
C LEU A 405 1.85 -24.89 -7.34
N SER A 406 2.89 -25.23 -6.59
CA SER A 406 2.79 -25.45 -5.14
C SER A 406 2.26 -24.21 -4.41
N PHE A 407 2.74 -23.03 -4.80
CA PHE A 407 2.29 -21.75 -4.28
C PHE A 407 0.81 -21.48 -4.63
N LEU A 408 0.41 -21.65 -5.88
CA LEU A 408 -0.97 -21.42 -6.32
C LEU A 408 -1.95 -22.37 -5.62
N LEU A 409 -1.61 -23.66 -5.53
CA LEU A 409 -2.41 -24.64 -4.81
C LEU A 409 -2.55 -24.27 -3.32
N ALA A 410 -1.44 -23.86 -2.69
CA ALA A 410 -1.44 -23.47 -1.29
C ALA A 410 -2.26 -22.20 -1.05
N ASP A 411 -2.12 -21.17 -1.89
CA ASP A 411 -2.85 -19.90 -1.75
C ASP A 411 -4.37 -20.09 -1.86
N CYS A 412 -4.81 -21.11 -2.60
CA CYS A 412 -6.22 -21.42 -2.82
C CYS A 412 -6.75 -22.51 -1.87
N GLY A 413 -5.93 -22.90 -0.89
CA GLY A 413 -6.31 -23.82 0.19
C GLY A 413 -6.28 -25.31 -0.17
N ARG A 414 -5.65 -25.71 -1.28
CA ARG A 414 -5.44 -27.11 -1.69
C ARG A 414 -4.12 -27.64 -1.15
N LEU A 415 -3.98 -27.64 0.18
CA LEU A 415 -2.71 -27.86 0.86
C LEU A 415 -2.16 -29.28 0.66
N VAL A 416 -3.05 -30.28 0.56
CA VAL A 416 -2.66 -31.68 0.34
C VAL A 416 -1.94 -31.85 -0.99
N ALA A 417 -2.45 -31.21 -2.05
CA ALA A 417 -1.84 -31.26 -3.38
C ALA A 417 -0.55 -30.42 -3.46
N ALA A 418 -0.48 -29.29 -2.75
CA ALA A 418 0.68 -28.41 -2.73
C ALA A 418 1.90 -29.03 -2.03
N ARG A 419 1.66 -29.81 -0.96
CA ARG A 419 2.72 -30.35 -0.07
C ARG A 419 3.84 -31.10 -0.77
N PRO A 420 3.59 -32.14 -1.59
CA PRO A 420 4.68 -32.92 -2.20
C PRO A 420 5.56 -32.06 -3.11
N LEU A 421 4.98 -31.09 -3.83
CA LEU A 421 5.72 -30.17 -4.69
C LEU A 421 6.61 -29.22 -3.88
N ALA A 422 6.05 -28.64 -2.81
CA ALA A 422 6.78 -27.70 -1.97
C ALA A 422 7.93 -28.38 -1.21
N GLU A 423 7.70 -29.58 -0.67
CA GLU A 423 8.72 -30.37 0.03
C GLU A 423 9.85 -30.80 -0.92
N ALA A 424 9.54 -31.22 -2.15
CA ALA A 424 10.54 -31.61 -3.13
C ALA A 424 11.46 -30.44 -3.53
N ARG A 425 10.94 -29.21 -3.60
CA ARG A 425 11.74 -28.01 -3.91
C ARG A 425 12.62 -27.56 -2.76
N LEU A 426 12.12 -27.63 -1.53
CA LEU A 426 12.94 -27.30 -0.37
C LEU A 426 14.02 -28.36 -0.11
N ALA A 427 13.77 -29.63 -0.42
CA ALA A 427 14.79 -30.68 -0.36
C ALA A 427 15.94 -30.46 -1.36
N ASN A 428 15.68 -29.77 -2.46
CA ASN A 428 16.66 -29.44 -3.50
C ASN A 428 17.17 -27.98 -3.41
N LEU A 429 17.10 -27.35 -2.23
CA LEU A 429 17.50 -25.94 -2.02
C LEU A 429 18.89 -25.62 -2.60
N ASP A 430 19.87 -26.50 -2.37
CA ASP A 430 21.26 -26.29 -2.83
C ASP A 430 21.42 -26.40 -4.37
N GLN A 431 20.43 -26.95 -5.07
CA GLN A 431 20.46 -27.10 -6.53
C GLN A 431 19.79 -25.93 -7.25
N ASP A 432 18.71 -25.37 -6.67
CA ASP A 432 17.95 -24.28 -7.27
C ASP A 432 17.25 -23.41 -6.22
N GLU A 433 17.99 -22.44 -5.69
CA GLU A 433 17.52 -21.50 -4.68
C GLU A 433 16.27 -20.69 -5.09
N PRO A 434 16.14 -20.18 -6.35
CA PRO A 434 14.96 -19.42 -6.76
C PRO A 434 13.64 -20.19 -6.70
N SER A 435 13.63 -21.47 -7.07
CA SER A 435 12.42 -22.31 -6.95
C SER A 435 12.14 -22.67 -5.50
N ALA A 436 13.17 -22.91 -4.70
CA ALA A 436 13.00 -23.15 -3.27
C ALA A 436 12.44 -21.92 -2.53
N LEU A 437 12.86 -20.70 -2.89
CA LEU A 437 12.28 -19.46 -2.36
C LEU A 437 10.79 -19.32 -2.69
N THR A 438 10.37 -19.68 -3.91
CA THR A 438 8.95 -19.67 -4.29
C THR A 438 8.16 -20.76 -3.53
N ALA A 439 8.69 -21.98 -3.47
CA ALA A 439 8.04 -23.11 -2.79
C ALA A 439 7.99 -22.95 -1.25
N PHE A 440 8.90 -22.17 -0.68
CA PHE A 440 8.94 -21.87 0.76
C PHE A 440 7.60 -21.28 1.24
N VAL A 441 6.97 -20.42 0.45
CA VAL A 441 5.70 -19.77 0.82
C VAL A 441 4.61 -20.81 1.06
N ALA A 442 4.50 -21.78 0.15
CA ALA A 442 3.57 -22.90 0.28
C ALA A 442 3.89 -23.76 1.52
N LEU A 443 5.16 -24.16 1.69
CA LEU A 443 5.52 -25.04 2.80
C LEU A 443 5.36 -24.36 4.16
N ALA A 444 5.67 -23.07 4.28
CA ALA A 444 5.46 -22.30 5.48
C ALA A 444 3.97 -22.22 5.86
N LEU A 445 3.09 -21.98 4.89
CA LEU A 445 1.64 -21.98 5.11
C LEU A 445 1.13 -23.37 5.53
N ILE A 446 1.61 -24.42 4.87
CA ILE A 446 1.25 -25.82 5.16
C ILE A 446 1.67 -26.20 6.59
N ARG A 447 2.95 -26.04 6.94
CA ARG A 447 3.48 -26.37 8.28
C ARG A 447 2.77 -25.58 9.36
N THR A 448 2.50 -24.30 9.14
CA THR A 448 1.74 -23.47 10.07
C THR A 448 0.31 -23.98 10.23
N SER A 449 -0.35 -24.36 9.13
CA SER A 449 -1.71 -24.92 9.15
C SER A 449 -1.79 -26.26 9.88
N ASP A 450 -0.76 -27.10 9.76
CA ASP A 450 -0.63 -28.38 10.48
C ASP A 450 -0.28 -28.21 11.97
N GLY A 451 0.15 -27.02 12.39
CA GLY A 451 0.58 -26.70 13.76
C GLY A 451 2.08 -26.79 14.02
N ARG A 452 2.89 -27.11 13.00
CA ARG A 452 4.36 -27.13 13.05
C ARG A 452 4.93 -25.70 12.97
N CYS A 453 4.45 -24.81 13.83
CA CYS A 453 4.80 -23.38 13.78
C CYS A 453 6.29 -23.14 14.08
N ASP A 454 6.88 -23.91 15.00
CA ASP A 454 8.31 -23.80 15.33
C ASP A 454 9.18 -24.17 14.11
N ASP A 455 8.84 -25.26 13.40
CA ASP A 455 9.51 -25.65 12.15
C ASP A 455 9.39 -24.58 11.06
N THR A 456 8.27 -23.85 11.01
CA THR A 456 8.11 -22.71 10.09
C THR A 456 9.02 -21.55 10.50
N ILE A 457 9.09 -21.21 11.79
CA ILE A 457 9.93 -20.12 12.29
C ILE A 457 11.41 -20.44 12.03
N GLU A 458 11.85 -21.67 12.27
CA GLU A 458 13.21 -22.12 11.94
C GLU A 458 13.48 -22.04 10.45
N LEU A 459 12.54 -22.52 9.61
CA LEU A 459 12.65 -22.43 8.16
C LEU A 459 12.75 -20.97 7.69
N CYS A 460 11.99 -20.04 8.27
CA CYS A 460 12.09 -18.61 7.96
C CYS A 460 13.52 -18.11 8.19
N GLN A 461 14.13 -18.46 9.33
CA GLN A 461 15.51 -18.06 9.66
C GLN A 461 16.53 -18.65 8.66
N GLN A 462 16.35 -19.90 8.25
CA GLN A 462 17.21 -20.56 7.26
C GLN A 462 17.10 -19.91 5.87
N MET A 463 15.93 -19.39 5.49
CA MET A 463 15.70 -18.79 4.18
C MET A 463 16.13 -17.32 4.06
N VAL A 464 16.33 -16.59 5.18
CA VAL A 464 16.77 -15.19 5.12
C VAL A 464 18.09 -15.00 4.35
N PRO A 465 19.17 -15.76 4.62
CA PRO A 465 20.41 -15.62 3.85
C PRO A 465 20.25 -15.95 2.36
N VAL A 466 19.33 -16.87 2.02
CA VAL A 466 19.00 -17.23 0.63
C VAL A 466 18.32 -16.04 -0.05
N ALA A 467 17.29 -15.47 0.58
CA ALA A 467 16.59 -14.30 0.06
C ALA A 467 17.51 -13.09 -0.15
N LEU A 468 18.46 -12.86 0.76
CA LEU A 468 19.45 -11.78 0.62
C LEU A 468 20.38 -11.96 -0.59
N ARG A 469 20.76 -13.19 -0.95
CA ARG A 469 21.56 -13.46 -2.16
C ARG A 469 20.79 -13.11 -3.44
N HIS A 470 19.47 -13.29 -3.43
CA HIS A 470 18.58 -13.05 -4.56
C HIS A 470 17.84 -11.70 -4.48
N ALA A 471 18.27 -10.77 -3.62
CA ALA A 471 17.54 -9.53 -3.37
C ALA A 471 17.37 -8.64 -4.63
N ALA A 472 18.27 -8.74 -5.61
CA ALA A 472 18.17 -8.02 -6.88
C ALA A 472 17.10 -8.60 -7.81
N ASP A 473 16.99 -9.93 -7.89
CA ASP A 473 16.11 -10.62 -8.83
C ASP A 473 14.76 -11.03 -8.21
N ARG A 474 14.70 -11.13 -6.87
CA ARG A 474 13.54 -11.53 -6.05
C ARG A 474 13.40 -10.61 -4.81
N PRO A 475 13.24 -9.28 -4.99
CA PRO A 475 13.11 -8.34 -3.87
C PRO A 475 11.93 -8.65 -2.94
N GLU A 476 10.91 -9.36 -3.41
CA GLU A 476 9.72 -9.76 -2.66
C GLU A 476 9.96 -10.88 -1.63
N ALA A 477 11.05 -11.65 -1.76
CA ALA A 477 11.27 -12.85 -0.96
C ALA A 477 11.39 -12.57 0.55
N LEU A 478 12.04 -11.46 0.94
CA LEU A 478 12.13 -11.06 2.35
C LEU A 478 10.76 -10.72 2.94
N GLY A 479 9.88 -10.10 2.15
CA GLY A 479 8.51 -9.82 2.54
C GLY A 479 7.71 -11.10 2.79
N TRP A 480 7.87 -12.12 1.93
CA TRP A 480 7.24 -13.42 2.14
C TRP A 480 7.72 -14.12 3.42
N ILE A 481 9.03 -14.08 3.70
CA ILE A 481 9.60 -14.67 4.93
C ILE A 481 9.05 -13.96 6.17
N ALA A 482 9.01 -12.63 6.17
CA ALA A 482 8.46 -11.86 7.28
C ALA A 482 6.97 -12.17 7.52
N ALA A 483 6.16 -12.24 6.45
CA ALA A 483 4.75 -12.59 6.53
C ALA A 483 4.53 -14.02 7.06
N ALA A 484 5.30 -14.98 6.57
CA ALA A 484 5.27 -16.37 7.04
C ALA A 484 5.65 -16.49 8.52
N GLN A 485 6.71 -15.80 8.95
CA GLN A 485 7.15 -15.82 10.34
C GLN A 485 6.12 -15.18 11.28
N LEU A 486 5.49 -14.08 10.86
CA LEU A 486 4.44 -13.44 11.63
C LEU A 486 3.22 -14.36 11.76
N LEU A 487 2.75 -14.96 10.66
CA LEU A 487 1.62 -15.89 10.68
C LEU A 487 1.90 -17.11 11.55
N ALA A 488 3.11 -17.69 11.48
CA ALA A 488 3.51 -18.82 12.32
C ALA A 488 3.57 -18.44 13.81
N THR A 489 4.11 -17.26 14.13
CA THR A 489 4.19 -16.76 15.52
C THR A 489 2.81 -16.48 16.10
N TYR A 490 1.92 -15.88 15.32
CA TYR A 490 0.51 -15.69 15.67
C TYR A 490 -0.20 -17.03 15.90
N THR A 491 -0.07 -17.97 14.97
CA THR A 491 -0.73 -19.29 15.06
C THR A 491 -0.20 -20.12 16.23
N ARG A 492 1.09 -20.01 16.56
CA ARG A 492 1.68 -20.58 17.78
C ARG A 492 1.06 -20.01 19.05
N GLY A 493 0.50 -18.80 18.98
CA GLY A 493 -0.19 -18.11 20.09
C GLY A 493 0.69 -17.17 20.89
N ASP A 494 1.85 -16.77 20.37
CA ASP A 494 2.74 -15.80 21.02
C ASP A 494 2.43 -14.38 20.54
N MET A 495 1.37 -13.80 21.10
CA MET A 495 0.85 -12.50 20.69
C MET A 495 1.81 -11.34 21.02
N VAL A 496 2.73 -11.52 21.96
CA VAL A 496 3.76 -10.52 22.28
C VAL A 496 4.81 -10.54 21.18
N ALA A 497 5.41 -11.71 20.91
CA ALA A 497 6.42 -11.83 19.86
C ALA A 497 5.86 -11.46 18.48
N ALA A 498 4.61 -11.82 18.17
CA ALA A 498 3.97 -11.43 16.92
C ALA A 498 3.80 -9.90 16.81
N GLY A 499 3.49 -9.22 17.91
CA GLY A 499 3.38 -7.76 17.96
C GLY A 499 4.73 -7.06 17.77
N ASP A 500 5.78 -7.54 18.43
CA ASP A 500 7.14 -6.99 18.33
C ASP A 500 7.71 -7.18 16.92
N LEU A 501 7.50 -8.36 16.32
CA LEU A 501 7.86 -8.64 14.94
C LEU A 501 7.10 -7.72 13.98
N GLY A 502 5.80 -7.51 14.21
CA GLY A 502 4.98 -6.59 13.41
C GLY A 502 5.52 -5.16 13.42
N GLN A 503 5.96 -4.65 14.57
CA GLN A 503 6.58 -3.31 14.66
C GLN A 503 7.93 -3.25 13.93
N THR A 504 8.73 -4.32 14.02
CA THR A 504 10.02 -4.40 13.32
C THR A 504 9.82 -4.39 11.81
N VAL A 505 8.86 -5.16 11.31
CA VAL A 505 8.49 -5.19 9.88
C VAL A 505 7.91 -3.85 9.43
N GLU A 506 7.12 -3.17 10.27
CA GLU A 506 6.61 -1.83 9.97
C GLU A 506 7.73 -0.83 9.72
N ALA A 507 8.74 -0.83 10.59
CA ALA A 507 9.91 0.04 10.44
C ALA A 507 10.69 -0.25 9.15
N LEU A 508 10.79 -1.53 8.76
CA LEU A 508 11.45 -1.93 7.50
C LEU A 508 10.66 -1.53 6.25
N LEU A 509 9.33 -1.48 6.35
CA LEU A 509 8.44 -1.13 5.24
C LEU A 509 8.06 0.36 5.20
N ALA A 510 8.61 1.20 6.08
CA ALA A 510 8.24 2.61 6.20
C ALA A 510 8.42 3.38 4.87
N ASP A 511 9.49 3.04 4.13
CA ASP A 511 9.84 3.65 2.85
C ASP A 511 9.49 2.76 1.63
N ASP A 512 8.78 1.63 1.83
CA ASP A 512 8.43 0.73 0.73
C ASP A 512 7.26 1.33 -0.08
N PRO A 513 7.41 1.52 -1.41
CA PRO A 513 6.39 2.13 -2.24
C PRO A 513 5.20 1.21 -2.54
N ASP A 514 5.23 -0.08 -2.15
CA ASP A 514 4.16 -1.03 -2.40
C ASP A 514 3.08 -0.99 -1.29
N PRO A 515 1.88 -0.42 -1.55
CA PRO A 515 0.82 -0.33 -0.55
C PRO A 515 0.29 -1.70 -0.10
N THR A 516 0.46 -2.76 -0.90
CA THR A 516 -0.07 -4.10 -0.59
C THR A 516 0.69 -4.77 0.55
N LYS A 517 2.01 -4.54 0.65
CA LYS A 517 2.83 -5.04 1.77
C LYS A 517 2.41 -4.42 3.08
N ARG A 518 2.18 -3.10 3.08
CA ARG A 518 1.67 -2.37 4.25
C ARG A 518 0.26 -2.85 4.64
N ALA A 519 -0.60 -3.12 3.65
CA ALA A 519 -1.93 -3.68 3.90
C ALA A 519 -1.86 -5.04 4.62
N GLY A 520 -1.00 -5.95 4.15
CA GLY A 520 -0.79 -7.25 4.77
C GLY A 520 -0.28 -7.16 6.22
N LEU A 521 0.63 -6.23 6.50
CA LEU A 521 1.13 -5.97 7.85
C LEU A 521 0.04 -5.44 8.79
N LEU A 522 -0.73 -4.43 8.35
CA LEU A 522 -1.82 -3.86 9.15
C LEU A 522 -2.90 -4.91 9.46
N MET A 523 -3.20 -5.77 8.48
CA MET A 523 -4.11 -6.91 8.67
C MET A 523 -3.58 -7.88 9.74
N ALA A 524 -2.31 -8.25 9.66
CA ALA A 524 -1.63 -9.08 10.66
C ALA A 524 -1.66 -8.47 12.08
N GLN A 525 -1.32 -7.18 12.21
CA GLN A 525 -1.40 -6.46 13.48
C GLN A 525 -2.84 -6.39 14.01
N SER A 526 -3.84 -6.29 13.12
CA SER A 526 -5.25 -6.30 13.50
C SER A 526 -5.69 -7.63 14.14
N LEU A 527 -5.19 -8.77 13.63
CA LEU A 527 -5.43 -10.09 14.22
C LEU A 527 -4.85 -10.16 15.63
N VAL A 528 -3.59 -9.77 15.81
CA VAL A 528 -2.93 -9.75 17.13
C VAL A 528 -3.68 -8.83 18.10
N ALA A 529 -4.06 -7.64 17.67
CA ALA A 529 -4.83 -6.70 18.48
C ALA A 529 -6.20 -7.28 18.90
N ALA A 530 -6.89 -7.98 17.99
CA ALA A 530 -8.17 -8.64 18.28
C ALA A 530 -8.01 -9.72 19.36
N GLU A 531 -7.01 -10.60 19.25
CA GLU A 531 -6.76 -11.67 20.24
C GLU A 531 -6.34 -11.13 21.62
N ARG A 532 -5.66 -9.97 21.65
CA ARG A 532 -5.31 -9.27 22.91
C ARG A 532 -6.49 -8.51 23.53
N GLY A 533 -7.67 -8.55 22.91
CA GLY A 533 -8.87 -7.84 23.37
C GLY A 533 -8.89 -6.34 23.04
N GLN A 534 -7.96 -5.84 22.21
CA GLN A 534 -7.87 -4.44 21.78
C GLN A 534 -8.79 -4.17 20.57
N LEU A 535 -10.09 -4.48 20.73
CA LEU A 535 -11.05 -4.55 19.63
C LEU A 535 -11.18 -3.24 18.82
N GLY A 536 -11.11 -2.08 19.49
CA GLY A 536 -11.13 -0.78 18.81
C GLY A 536 -9.89 -0.52 17.95
N ALA A 537 -8.71 -0.95 18.41
CA ALA A 537 -7.47 -0.84 17.63
C ALA A 537 -7.50 -1.78 16.43
N ALA A 538 -7.96 -3.02 16.61
CA ALA A 538 -8.15 -3.99 15.53
C ALA A 538 -9.05 -3.44 14.41
N LEU A 539 -10.19 -2.82 14.76
CA LEU A 539 -11.09 -2.20 13.77
C LEU A 539 -10.44 -1.03 13.00
N ARG A 540 -9.58 -0.22 13.65
CA ARG A 540 -8.87 0.85 12.94
C ARG A 540 -7.85 0.29 11.95
N LEU A 541 -7.04 -0.67 12.39
CA LEU A 541 -6.00 -1.29 11.57
C LEU A 541 -6.59 -2.00 10.36
N VAL A 542 -7.65 -2.79 10.55
CA VAL A 542 -8.28 -3.55 9.46
C VAL A 542 -8.99 -2.65 8.44
N ARG A 543 -9.52 -1.48 8.87
CA ARG A 543 -10.07 -0.47 7.95
C ARG A 543 -8.96 0.15 7.08
N GLN A 544 -7.81 0.45 7.66
CA GLN A 544 -6.65 0.93 6.90
C GLN A 544 -6.15 -0.13 5.91
N ALA A 545 -6.01 -1.38 6.35
CA ALA A 545 -5.63 -2.50 5.49
C ALA A 545 -6.61 -2.68 4.32
N SER A 546 -7.92 -2.65 4.60
CA SER A 546 -8.96 -2.75 3.57
C SER A 546 -8.91 -1.61 2.55
N ALA A 547 -8.61 -0.39 2.98
CA ALA A 547 -8.50 0.75 2.08
C ALA A 547 -7.32 0.57 1.12
N LEU A 548 -6.17 0.07 1.61
CA LEU A 548 -5.01 -0.20 0.77
C LEU A 548 -5.26 -1.33 -0.23
N HIS A 549 -6.01 -2.38 0.15
CA HIS A 549 -6.42 -3.44 -0.78
C HIS A 549 -7.45 -3.00 -1.84
N THR A 550 -8.02 -1.79 -1.74
CA THR A 550 -8.90 -1.26 -2.80
C THR A 550 -8.10 -0.86 -4.05
N VAL A 551 -6.82 -0.51 -3.87
CA VAL A 551 -5.87 -0.19 -4.97
C VAL A 551 -5.54 -1.44 -5.77
N ASP A 552 -5.43 -2.58 -5.09
CA ASP A 552 -5.04 -3.86 -5.66
C ASP A 552 -5.62 -5.00 -4.81
N ASN A 553 -6.76 -5.53 -5.25
CA ASN A 553 -7.42 -6.70 -4.65
C ASN A 553 -7.19 -7.97 -5.48
N ARG A 554 -6.01 -8.12 -6.12
CA ARG A 554 -5.65 -9.23 -7.05
C ARG A 554 -5.90 -10.65 -6.53
N ARG A 555 -6.23 -10.82 -5.24
CA ARG A 555 -6.44 -12.13 -4.59
C ARG A 555 -7.57 -12.15 -3.57
N GLY A 556 -8.35 -11.08 -3.44
CA GLY A 556 -9.46 -11.01 -2.48
C GLY A 556 -9.05 -10.86 -1.01
N TYR A 557 -7.84 -10.34 -0.70
CA TYR A 557 -7.43 -10.05 0.69
C TYR A 557 -8.33 -9.02 1.39
N GLN A 558 -9.02 -8.19 0.61
CA GLN A 558 -10.05 -7.30 1.13
C GLN A 558 -11.19 -8.07 1.82
N ALA A 559 -11.57 -9.24 1.31
CA ALA A 559 -12.56 -10.10 1.96
C ALA A 559 -12.11 -10.54 3.35
N TRP A 560 -10.81 -10.83 3.51
CA TRP A 560 -10.24 -11.22 4.79
C TRP A 560 -10.29 -10.07 5.79
N CYS A 561 -9.98 -8.84 5.36
CA CYS A 561 -10.12 -7.65 6.19
C CYS A 561 -11.57 -7.49 6.69
N PHE A 562 -12.56 -7.65 5.81
CA PHE A 562 -13.97 -7.59 6.19
C PHE A 562 -14.38 -8.71 7.13
N ALA A 563 -13.86 -9.93 6.96
CA ALA A 563 -14.11 -11.05 7.86
C ALA A 563 -13.60 -10.78 9.29
N ILE A 564 -12.39 -10.24 9.41
CA ILE A 564 -11.82 -9.82 10.70
C ILE A 564 -12.69 -8.73 11.33
N ALA A 565 -13.12 -7.72 10.56
CA ALA A 565 -14.00 -6.66 11.03
C ALA A 565 -15.35 -7.22 11.52
N ALA A 566 -15.97 -8.13 10.76
CA ALA A 566 -17.23 -8.78 11.12
C ALA A 566 -17.12 -9.55 12.44
N ARG A 567 -16.05 -10.34 12.61
CA ARG A 567 -15.78 -11.04 13.87
C ARG A 567 -15.61 -10.06 15.04
N VAL A 568 -14.82 -8.99 14.85
CA VAL A 568 -14.58 -8.01 15.92
C VAL A 568 -15.85 -7.24 16.31
N HIS A 569 -16.68 -6.86 15.34
CA HIS A 569 -18.01 -6.28 15.60
C HIS A 569 -18.92 -7.27 16.35
N ALA A 570 -18.89 -8.55 16.00
CA ALA A 570 -19.64 -9.58 16.72
C ALA A 570 -19.15 -9.76 18.17
N LEU A 571 -17.83 -9.71 18.42
CA LEU A 571 -17.26 -9.74 19.78
C LEU A 571 -17.66 -8.51 20.62
N ARG A 572 -17.96 -7.39 19.97
CA ARG A 572 -18.52 -6.17 20.59
C ARG A 572 -20.05 -6.21 20.72
N GLY A 573 -20.69 -7.24 20.14
CA GLY A 573 -22.14 -7.41 20.11
C GLY A 573 -22.87 -6.39 19.22
N GLU A 574 -22.16 -5.82 18.24
CA GLU A 574 -22.63 -4.84 17.25
C GLU A 574 -23.17 -5.59 16.02
N LEU A 575 -24.38 -6.15 16.12
CA LEU A 575 -24.94 -7.04 15.08
C LEU A 575 -25.06 -6.38 13.70
N PRO A 576 -25.61 -5.16 13.54
CA PRO A 576 -25.75 -4.56 12.21
C PRO A 576 -24.42 -4.36 11.48
N GLU A 577 -23.40 -3.89 12.20
CA GLU A 577 -22.05 -3.69 11.67
C GLU A 577 -21.37 -5.03 11.33
N ALA A 578 -21.57 -6.05 12.18
CA ALA A 578 -21.05 -7.39 11.93
C ALA A 578 -21.69 -8.05 10.69
N GLU A 579 -22.99 -7.86 10.49
CA GLU A 579 -23.72 -8.34 9.30
C GLU A 579 -23.26 -7.64 8.03
N SER A 580 -23.14 -6.31 8.06
CA SER A 580 -22.65 -5.52 6.92
C SER A 580 -21.24 -5.96 6.52
N ALA A 581 -20.32 -6.07 7.49
CA ALA A 581 -18.96 -6.49 7.21
C ALA A 581 -18.89 -7.95 6.69
N LEU A 582 -19.71 -8.86 7.21
CA LEU A 582 -19.76 -10.24 6.68
C LEU A 582 -20.30 -10.28 5.24
N GLU A 583 -21.27 -9.44 4.92
CA GLU A 583 -21.78 -9.32 3.56
C GLU A 583 -20.70 -8.79 2.62
N ASP A 584 -19.98 -7.75 3.02
CA ASP A 584 -18.86 -7.22 2.24
C ASP A 584 -17.73 -8.26 2.08
N ALA A 585 -17.43 -9.06 3.11
CA ALA A 585 -16.48 -10.16 3.01
C ALA A 585 -16.89 -11.16 1.92
N ARG A 586 -18.17 -11.52 1.84
CA ARG A 586 -18.70 -12.46 0.83
C ARG A 586 -18.70 -11.85 -0.58
N ARG A 587 -19.03 -10.57 -0.71
CA ARG A 587 -19.04 -9.86 -2.01
C ARG A 587 -17.64 -9.75 -2.62
N HIS A 588 -16.61 -9.61 -1.79
CA HIS A 588 -15.22 -9.45 -2.21
C HIS A 588 -14.43 -10.76 -2.19
N LEU A 589 -15.10 -11.89 -1.93
CA LEU A 589 -14.46 -13.20 -1.91
C LEU A 589 -13.91 -13.53 -3.30
N TRP A 590 -12.68 -14.03 -3.33
CA TRP A 590 -12.07 -14.49 -4.57
C TRP A 590 -12.83 -15.70 -5.13
N PRO A 591 -13.23 -15.71 -6.43
CA PRO A 591 -14.03 -16.79 -7.01
C PRO A 591 -13.43 -18.19 -6.85
N GLY A 592 -12.10 -18.25 -6.81
CA GLY A 592 -11.35 -19.49 -6.68
C GLY A 592 -11.18 -20.05 -5.26
N GLY A 593 -11.65 -19.31 -4.24
CA GLY A 593 -11.38 -19.63 -2.84
C GLY A 593 -9.96 -19.25 -2.42
N GLN A 594 -9.76 -19.11 -1.11
CA GLN A 594 -8.49 -18.71 -0.51
C GLN A 594 -8.17 -19.55 0.72
N SER A 595 -6.88 -19.73 0.97
CA SER A 595 -6.36 -20.29 2.21
C SER A 595 -6.74 -19.50 3.46
N PHE A 596 -7.36 -18.32 3.35
CA PHE A 596 -7.84 -17.54 4.50
C PHE A 596 -9.36 -17.48 4.63
N ALA A 597 -10.10 -18.17 3.75
CA ALA A 597 -11.57 -18.21 3.77
C ALA A 597 -12.15 -18.73 5.11
N GLY A 598 -11.36 -19.49 5.89
CA GLY A 598 -11.78 -19.96 7.21
C GLY A 598 -12.16 -18.83 8.19
N ASP A 599 -11.57 -17.63 8.08
CA ASP A 599 -11.93 -16.50 8.94
C ASP A 599 -13.29 -15.90 8.59
N ILE A 600 -13.73 -16.02 7.33
CA ILE A 600 -15.10 -15.68 6.93
C ILE A 600 -16.08 -16.61 7.63
N GLU A 601 -15.75 -17.90 7.74
CA GLU A 601 -16.63 -18.86 8.41
C GLU A 601 -16.62 -18.70 9.92
N VAL A 602 -15.49 -18.34 10.54
CA VAL A 602 -15.46 -17.91 11.95
C VAL A 602 -16.41 -16.72 12.15
N ALA A 603 -16.30 -15.68 11.32
CA ALA A 603 -17.18 -14.52 11.40
C ALA A 603 -18.65 -14.89 11.18
N ALA A 604 -18.95 -15.76 10.22
CA ALA A 604 -20.29 -16.23 9.94
C ALA A 604 -20.91 -17.02 11.11
N VAL A 605 -20.12 -17.86 11.80
CA VAL A 605 -20.55 -18.55 13.03
C VAL A 605 -20.92 -17.53 14.10
N TRP A 606 -20.05 -16.56 14.37
CA TRP A 606 -20.31 -15.51 15.36
C TRP A 606 -21.55 -14.67 15.05
N VAL A 607 -21.69 -14.20 13.81
CA VAL A 607 -22.84 -13.40 13.36
C VAL A 607 -24.14 -14.21 13.46
N ALA A 608 -24.11 -15.48 13.04
CA ALA A 608 -25.28 -16.36 13.11
C ALA A 608 -25.72 -16.60 14.57
N VAL A 609 -24.80 -16.84 15.50
CA VAL A 609 -25.16 -16.99 16.92
C VAL A 609 -25.66 -15.67 17.52
N LEU A 610 -25.03 -14.54 17.20
CA LEU A 610 -25.46 -13.22 17.68
C LEU A 610 -26.88 -12.86 17.20
N ARG A 611 -27.26 -13.31 15.99
CA ARG A 611 -28.62 -13.22 15.44
C ARG A 611 -29.61 -14.21 16.10
N GLY A 612 -29.13 -15.20 16.85
CA GLY A 612 -29.92 -16.28 17.43
C GLY A 612 -30.19 -17.47 16.48
N ASP A 613 -29.42 -17.61 15.40
CA ASP A 613 -29.48 -18.74 14.46
C ASP A 613 -28.34 -19.75 14.72
N ARG A 614 -28.47 -20.50 15.82
CA ARG A 614 -27.48 -21.54 16.16
C ARG A 614 -27.45 -22.72 15.20
N ALA A 615 -28.60 -23.07 14.62
CA ALA A 615 -28.67 -24.15 13.66
C ALA A 615 -27.92 -23.79 12.37
N GLY A 616 -28.05 -22.54 11.91
CA GLY A 616 -27.22 -21.99 10.83
C GLY A 616 -25.74 -21.99 11.18
N ALA A 617 -25.38 -21.49 12.36
CA ALA A 617 -24.00 -21.49 12.84
C ALA A 617 -23.38 -22.91 12.86
N ALA A 618 -24.10 -23.91 13.35
CA ALA A 618 -23.64 -25.30 13.37
C ALA A 618 -23.41 -25.87 11.96
N ARG A 619 -24.31 -25.61 11.01
CA ARG A 619 -24.13 -26.03 9.60
C ARG A 619 -22.91 -25.37 8.95
N THR A 620 -22.71 -24.07 9.19
CA THR A 620 -21.53 -23.34 8.70
C THR A 620 -20.25 -23.93 9.29
N LEU A 621 -20.24 -24.21 10.60
CA LEU A 621 -19.11 -24.83 11.27
C LEU A 621 -18.79 -26.22 10.70
N GLU A 622 -19.80 -27.09 10.53
CA GLU A 622 -19.63 -28.44 9.97
C GLU A 622 -19.00 -28.41 8.57
N ALA A 623 -19.49 -27.52 7.69
CA ALA A 623 -18.92 -27.36 6.35
C ALA A 623 -17.47 -26.86 6.38
N ALA A 624 -17.17 -25.87 7.24
CA ALA A 624 -15.83 -25.33 7.39
C ALA A 624 -14.84 -26.37 7.96
N LEU A 625 -15.28 -27.18 8.93
CA LEU A 625 -14.48 -28.26 9.51
C LEU A 625 -14.20 -29.37 8.50
N ALA A 626 -15.21 -29.81 7.74
CA ALA A 626 -15.04 -30.85 6.73
C ALA A 626 -14.00 -30.46 5.66
N TRP A 627 -13.92 -29.17 5.31
CA TRP A 627 -12.87 -28.66 4.43
C TRP A 627 -11.50 -28.62 5.13
N ALA A 628 -11.41 -28.01 6.31
CA ALA A 628 -10.16 -27.89 7.05
C ALA A 628 -9.52 -29.27 7.35
N GLU A 629 -10.32 -30.25 7.74
CA GLU A 629 -9.86 -31.62 8.05
C GLU A 629 -9.40 -32.37 6.79
N ARG A 630 -10.13 -32.23 5.68
CA ARG A 630 -9.73 -32.80 4.38
C ARG A 630 -8.40 -32.26 3.89
N GLU A 631 -8.14 -30.97 4.10
CA GLU A 631 -6.90 -30.31 3.68
C GLU A 631 -5.78 -30.36 4.75
N GLY A 632 -6.00 -31.03 5.88
CA GLY A 632 -5.00 -31.18 6.94
C GLY A 632 -4.76 -29.94 7.81
N MET A 633 -5.62 -28.92 7.75
CA MET A 633 -5.48 -27.66 8.48
C MET A 633 -5.83 -27.79 9.98
N ALA A 634 -5.03 -28.53 10.73
CA ALA A 634 -5.30 -28.88 12.13
C ALA A 634 -5.45 -27.65 13.06
N THR A 635 -4.60 -26.64 12.92
CA THR A 635 -4.69 -25.40 13.72
C THR A 635 -5.99 -24.65 13.45
N ARG A 636 -6.41 -24.58 12.18
CA ARG A 636 -7.67 -23.95 11.79
C ARG A 636 -8.88 -24.74 12.29
N ALA A 637 -8.85 -26.07 12.19
CA ALA A 637 -9.95 -26.90 12.70
C ALA A 637 -10.13 -26.69 14.22
N LEU A 638 -9.05 -26.63 14.99
CA LEU A 638 -9.09 -26.30 16.42
C LEU A 638 -9.63 -24.90 16.67
N ARG A 639 -9.16 -23.90 15.91
CA ARG A 639 -9.62 -22.52 16.01
C ARG A 639 -11.13 -22.39 15.74
N LEU A 640 -11.64 -23.00 14.67
CA LEU A 640 -13.06 -23.01 14.32
C LEU A 640 -13.91 -23.60 15.45
N ARG A 641 -13.48 -24.73 16.02
CA ARG A 641 -14.17 -25.38 17.15
C ARG A 641 -14.17 -24.49 18.39
N TYR A 642 -13.03 -23.88 18.70
CA TYR A 642 -12.89 -23.00 19.86
C TYR A 642 -13.78 -21.75 19.72
N GLU A 643 -13.72 -21.06 18.58
CA GLU A 643 -14.54 -19.88 18.30
C GLU A 643 -16.04 -20.20 18.30
N ALA A 644 -16.43 -21.38 17.78
CA ALA A 644 -17.81 -21.85 17.85
C ALA A 644 -18.32 -22.01 19.29
N VAL A 645 -17.51 -22.59 20.17
CA VAL A 645 -17.86 -22.75 21.60
C VAL A 645 -17.93 -21.38 22.28
N ARG A 646 -16.98 -20.47 22.02
CA ARG A 646 -17.01 -19.09 22.53
C ARG A 646 -18.22 -18.30 22.05
N ALA A 647 -18.63 -18.49 20.80
CA ALA A 647 -19.83 -17.89 20.25
C ALA A 647 -21.10 -18.43 20.92
N GLY A 648 -21.03 -19.60 21.57
CA GLY A 648 -22.12 -20.18 22.36
C GLY A 648 -22.78 -21.39 21.70
N LEU A 649 -22.07 -22.13 20.84
CA LEU A 649 -22.44 -23.48 20.42
C LEU A 649 -22.08 -24.52 21.51
N PRO A 650 -22.76 -25.69 21.53
CA PRO A 650 -22.53 -26.70 22.55
C PRO A 650 -21.09 -27.22 22.59
N VAL A 651 -20.50 -27.35 23.80
CA VAL A 651 -19.10 -27.78 23.97
C VAL A 651 -18.89 -29.28 23.71
N ALA A 652 -19.87 -30.12 24.03
CA ALA A 652 -19.71 -31.58 24.08
C ALA A 652 -19.19 -32.22 22.76
N PRO A 653 -19.64 -31.83 21.56
CA PRO A 653 -19.15 -32.39 20.29
C PRO A 653 -17.68 -32.06 19.99
N HIS A 654 -17.10 -31.08 20.69
CA HIS A 654 -15.78 -30.56 20.37
C HIS A 654 -14.69 -31.04 21.33
N VAL A 655 -15.04 -31.53 22.53
CA VAL A 655 -14.08 -31.93 23.59
C VAL A 655 -13.00 -32.89 23.08
N ALA A 656 -13.40 -33.95 22.36
CA ALA A 656 -12.46 -34.97 21.88
C ALA A 656 -11.40 -34.41 20.91
N ALA A 657 -11.72 -33.35 20.17
CA ALA A 657 -10.78 -32.71 19.25
C ALA A 657 -9.65 -31.95 19.97
N PHE A 658 -9.89 -31.56 21.23
CA PHE A 658 -8.89 -30.89 22.09
C PHE A 658 -8.11 -31.87 22.99
N ALA A 659 -8.33 -33.19 22.86
CA ALA A 659 -7.45 -34.18 23.46
C ALA A 659 -6.02 -34.02 22.92
N THR A 660 -5.00 -34.55 23.62
CA THR A 660 -3.59 -34.34 23.31
C THR A 660 -3.27 -34.56 21.82
N THR A 661 -3.15 -33.45 21.08
CA THR A 661 -2.70 -33.40 19.68
C THR A 661 -1.35 -32.72 19.63
N SER A 662 -0.58 -32.94 18.55
CA SER A 662 0.70 -32.24 18.34
C SER A 662 0.53 -30.71 18.39
N VAL A 663 -0.58 -30.19 17.85
CA VAL A 663 -0.92 -28.76 17.92
C VAL A 663 -1.04 -28.29 19.37
N VAL A 664 -1.77 -29.04 20.21
CA VAL A 664 -1.93 -28.73 21.63
C VAL A 664 -0.60 -28.83 22.37
N GLU A 665 0.24 -29.82 22.07
CA GLU A 665 1.54 -29.97 22.71
C GLU A 665 2.52 -28.84 22.37
N GLN A 666 2.46 -28.29 21.16
CA GLN A 666 3.41 -27.30 20.66
C GLN A 666 2.97 -25.85 20.90
N SER A 667 1.67 -25.60 21.17
CA SER A 667 1.15 -24.25 21.39
C SER A 667 0.66 -24.03 22.83
N PRO A 668 1.26 -23.11 23.61
CA PRO A 668 0.73 -22.70 24.92
C PRO A 668 -0.71 -22.21 24.84
N TRP A 669 -1.07 -21.55 23.74
CA TRP A 669 -2.42 -21.08 23.49
C TRP A 669 -3.40 -22.21 23.27
N ALA A 670 -3.05 -23.21 22.46
CA ALA A 670 -3.89 -24.40 22.26
C ALA A 670 -4.04 -25.22 23.55
N ARG A 671 -3.01 -25.27 24.44
CA ARG A 671 -3.15 -25.87 25.78
C ARG A 671 -4.17 -25.15 26.65
N ALA A 672 -4.14 -23.81 26.66
CA ALA A 672 -5.12 -23.02 27.39
C ALA A 672 -6.54 -23.26 26.85
N GLN A 673 -6.71 -23.35 25.52
CA GLN A 673 -7.97 -23.73 24.87
C GLN A 673 -8.45 -25.12 25.28
N ALA A 674 -7.56 -26.12 25.26
CA ALA A 674 -7.90 -27.47 25.68
C ALA A 674 -8.34 -27.54 27.15
N ALA A 675 -7.61 -26.85 28.04
CA ALA A 675 -7.97 -26.76 29.46
C ALA A 675 -9.33 -26.06 29.66
N HIS A 676 -9.57 -24.96 28.96
CA HIS A 676 -10.84 -24.24 28.99
C HIS A 676 -12.01 -25.12 28.52
N ILE A 677 -11.87 -25.78 27.36
CA ILE A 677 -12.90 -26.66 26.79
C ILE A 677 -13.20 -27.83 27.72
N ALA A 678 -12.18 -28.48 28.29
CA ALA A 678 -12.35 -29.58 29.23
C ALA A 678 -13.08 -29.12 30.51
N ALA A 679 -12.67 -27.99 31.09
CA ALA A 679 -13.28 -27.44 32.29
C ALA A 679 -14.74 -26.99 32.04
N LEU A 680 -15.01 -26.38 30.89
CA LEU A 680 -16.36 -25.99 30.48
C LEU A 680 -17.28 -27.21 30.33
N ALA A 681 -16.79 -28.29 29.71
CA ALA A 681 -17.56 -29.52 29.52
C ALA A 681 -17.86 -30.25 30.84
N ALA A 682 -16.95 -30.16 31.81
CA ALA A 682 -17.10 -30.75 33.14
C ALA A 682 -17.88 -29.86 34.14
N ASP A 683 -18.27 -28.64 33.74
CA ASP A 683 -18.77 -27.59 34.64
C ASP A 683 -17.83 -27.31 35.83
N ASP A 684 -16.52 -27.38 35.59
CA ASP A 684 -15.47 -27.22 36.59
C ASP A 684 -15.04 -25.75 36.73
N GLY A 685 -15.59 -25.08 37.76
CA GLY A 685 -15.25 -23.70 38.06
C GLY A 685 -13.77 -23.47 38.38
N ALA A 686 -13.11 -24.40 39.06
CA ALA A 686 -11.70 -24.27 39.40
C ALA A 686 -10.82 -24.40 38.14
N GLY A 687 -11.13 -25.37 37.28
CA GLY A 687 -10.51 -25.54 35.98
C GLY A 687 -10.68 -24.31 35.08
N LEU A 688 -11.86 -23.70 35.05
CA LEU A 688 -12.13 -22.48 34.28
C LEU A 688 -11.34 -21.27 34.80
N VAL A 689 -11.17 -21.14 36.12
CA VAL A 689 -10.31 -20.11 36.71
C VAL A 689 -8.84 -20.35 36.36
N ALA A 690 -8.37 -21.60 36.42
CA ALA A 690 -7.00 -21.94 36.03
C ALA A 690 -6.73 -21.65 34.54
N ALA A 691 -7.66 -22.00 33.65
CA ALA A 691 -7.58 -21.67 32.24
C ALA A 691 -7.58 -20.14 32.00
N GLY A 692 -8.40 -19.39 32.75
CA GLY A 692 -8.41 -17.93 32.72
C GLY A 692 -7.07 -17.31 33.13
N ALA A 693 -6.40 -17.88 34.14
CA ALA A 693 -5.07 -17.46 34.54
C ALA A 693 -4.03 -17.72 33.45
N ALA A 694 -4.06 -18.90 32.81
CA ALA A 694 -3.18 -19.23 31.69
C ALA A 694 -3.37 -18.26 30.51
N TYR A 695 -4.60 -17.88 30.16
CA TYR A 695 -4.85 -16.86 29.14
C TYR A 695 -4.28 -15.48 29.54
N ALA A 696 -4.42 -15.09 30.81
CA ALA A 696 -3.90 -13.82 31.30
C ALA A 696 -2.38 -13.74 31.20
N GLU A 697 -1.66 -14.83 31.49
CA GLU A 697 -0.21 -14.94 31.32
C GLU A 697 0.22 -14.77 29.85
N LEU A 698 -0.59 -15.27 28.91
CA LEU A 698 -0.38 -15.10 27.48
C LEU A 698 -0.80 -13.71 26.94
N GLY A 699 -1.36 -12.83 27.79
CA GLY A 699 -1.88 -11.52 27.38
C GLY A 699 -3.20 -11.58 26.61
N LEU A 700 -3.91 -12.71 26.67
CA LEU A 700 -5.21 -12.94 26.02
C LEU A 700 -6.34 -12.51 26.95
N HIS A 701 -6.46 -11.20 27.16
CA HIS A 701 -7.32 -10.61 28.19
C HIS A 701 -8.80 -10.90 27.99
N LEU A 702 -9.28 -10.99 26.74
CA LEU A 702 -10.69 -11.29 26.47
C LEU A 702 -11.02 -12.73 26.87
N ASP A 703 -10.27 -13.71 26.39
CA ASP A 703 -10.42 -15.12 26.73
C ASP A 703 -10.29 -15.37 28.24
N ALA A 704 -9.35 -14.68 28.91
CA ALA A 704 -9.22 -14.72 30.36
C ALA A 704 -10.52 -14.24 31.05
N ALA A 705 -11.05 -13.08 30.63
CA ALA A 705 -12.28 -12.52 31.19
C ALA A 705 -13.48 -13.45 31.00
N GLU A 706 -13.60 -14.07 29.82
CA GLU A 706 -14.65 -15.04 29.49
C GLU A 706 -14.55 -16.30 30.35
N SER A 707 -13.35 -16.87 30.48
CA SER A 707 -13.11 -18.07 31.28
C SER A 707 -13.42 -17.82 32.76
N PHE A 708 -13.02 -16.68 33.31
CA PHE A 708 -13.37 -16.29 34.67
C PHE A 708 -14.88 -16.07 34.87
N ALA A 709 -15.57 -15.48 33.89
CA ALA A 709 -17.02 -15.28 33.96
C ALA A 709 -17.78 -16.62 33.99
N LEU A 710 -17.38 -17.56 33.13
CA LEU A 710 -17.92 -18.92 33.12
C LEU A 710 -17.60 -19.68 34.42
N GLY A 711 -16.38 -19.53 34.94
CA GLY A 711 -15.97 -20.10 36.23
C GLY A 711 -16.77 -19.55 37.41
N ALA A 712 -17.11 -18.25 37.41
CA ALA A 712 -17.99 -17.65 38.39
C ALA A 712 -19.40 -18.29 38.36
N GLY A 713 -19.93 -18.54 37.16
CA GLY A 713 -21.18 -19.28 36.97
C GLY A 713 -21.11 -20.70 37.54
N ALA A 714 -20.04 -21.44 37.24
CA ALA A 714 -19.84 -22.82 37.70
C ALA A 714 -19.74 -22.91 39.23
N HIS A 715 -18.96 -22.02 39.86
CA HIS A 715 -18.90 -21.95 41.31
C HIS A 715 -20.24 -21.61 41.95
N ARG A 716 -21.04 -20.73 41.33
CA ARG A 716 -22.38 -20.38 41.82
C ARG A 716 -23.32 -21.59 41.78
N ARG A 717 -23.33 -22.37 40.69
CA ARG A 717 -24.09 -23.63 40.59
C ARG A 717 -23.65 -24.69 41.60
N ALA A 718 -22.35 -24.76 41.86
CA ALA A 718 -21.79 -25.62 42.90
C ALA A 718 -22.04 -25.10 44.34
N GLY A 719 -22.78 -23.99 44.51
CA GLY A 719 -23.15 -23.42 45.82
C GLY A 719 -22.04 -22.60 46.49
N SER A 720 -20.92 -22.34 45.81
CA SER A 720 -19.75 -21.65 46.35
C SER A 720 -19.74 -20.15 46.02
N ASN A 721 -20.56 -19.37 46.73
CA ASN A 721 -20.70 -17.92 46.48
C ASN A 721 -19.39 -17.12 46.63
N ALA A 722 -18.50 -17.49 47.55
CA ALA A 722 -17.23 -16.81 47.74
C ALA A 722 -16.28 -16.99 46.54
N LEU A 723 -16.18 -18.22 46.02
CA LEU A 723 -15.39 -18.52 44.82
C LEU A 723 -16.00 -17.88 43.57
N ALA A 724 -17.34 -17.85 43.47
CA ALA A 724 -18.02 -17.16 42.40
C ALA A 724 -17.72 -15.65 42.39
N ALA A 725 -17.73 -15.00 43.56
CA ALA A 725 -17.38 -13.59 43.69
C ALA A 725 -15.91 -13.31 43.34
N ALA A 726 -14.98 -14.17 43.76
CA ALA A 726 -13.56 -14.05 43.43
C ALA A 726 -13.31 -14.20 41.91
N ALA A 727 -13.90 -15.21 41.28
CA ALA A 727 -13.82 -15.41 39.83
C ALA A 727 -14.43 -14.21 39.07
N LYS A 728 -15.54 -13.65 39.55
CA LYS A 728 -16.13 -12.44 38.95
C LYS A 728 -15.20 -11.22 39.02
N GLN A 729 -14.53 -11.01 40.16
CA GLN A 729 -13.55 -9.93 40.28
C GLN A 729 -12.39 -10.07 39.29
N LEU A 730 -11.90 -11.31 39.09
CA LEU A 730 -10.87 -11.59 38.08
C LEU A 730 -11.38 -11.32 36.66
N SER A 731 -12.62 -11.72 36.35
CA SER A 731 -13.28 -11.42 35.07
C SER A 731 -13.35 -9.91 34.82
N ASP A 732 -13.80 -9.13 35.80
CA ASP A 732 -13.95 -7.67 35.68
C ASP A 732 -12.61 -6.97 35.50
N ALA A 733 -11.56 -7.42 36.21
CA ALA A 733 -10.21 -6.88 36.06
C ALA A 733 -9.65 -7.09 34.65
N GLN A 734 -9.89 -8.27 34.04
CA GLN A 734 -9.48 -8.54 32.66
C GLN A 734 -10.36 -7.81 31.65
N ARG A 735 -11.69 -7.78 31.85
CA ARG A 735 -12.64 -7.08 30.99
C ARG A 735 -12.36 -5.58 30.89
N ALA A 736 -11.89 -4.94 31.96
CA ALA A 736 -11.49 -3.53 31.95
C ALA A 736 -10.39 -3.22 30.90
N ARG A 737 -9.60 -4.24 30.50
CA ARG A 737 -8.56 -4.13 29.46
C ARG A 737 -9.10 -4.36 28.03
N CYS A 738 -10.37 -4.74 27.90
CA CYS A 738 -11.04 -5.08 26.65
C CYS A 738 -12.26 -4.16 26.43
N PRO A 739 -12.06 -2.83 26.26
CA PRO A 739 -13.17 -1.88 26.17
C PRO A 739 -14.07 -2.20 24.96
N GLY A 740 -15.38 -2.23 25.22
CA GLY A 740 -16.40 -2.56 24.21
C GLY A 740 -16.64 -4.06 23.99
N ALA A 741 -15.92 -4.96 24.65
CA ALA A 741 -16.19 -6.40 24.55
C ALA A 741 -17.53 -6.77 25.20
N ALA A 742 -18.33 -7.55 24.48
CA ALA A 742 -19.69 -7.92 24.87
C ALA A 742 -20.06 -9.34 24.41
N THR A 743 -19.13 -10.27 24.51
CA THR A 743 -19.30 -11.66 24.10
C THR A 743 -20.34 -12.40 24.96
N PRO A 744 -20.87 -13.55 24.50
CA PRO A 744 -21.85 -14.32 25.24
C PRO A 744 -21.39 -14.70 26.66
N ALA A 745 -20.12 -15.09 26.84
CA ALA A 745 -19.59 -15.39 28.17
C ALA A 745 -19.55 -14.15 29.09
N LEU A 746 -19.30 -12.95 28.56
CA LEU A 746 -19.28 -11.72 29.37
C LEU A 746 -20.68 -11.16 29.67
N ARG A 747 -21.62 -11.33 28.74
CA ARG A 747 -23.03 -10.90 28.91
C ARG A 747 -23.82 -11.88 29.77
N PHE A 748 -23.58 -13.16 29.56
CA PHE A 748 -24.43 -14.21 30.11
C PHE A 748 -23.68 -15.23 30.97
N GLY A 749 -22.35 -15.23 31.10
CA GLY A 749 -21.60 -16.32 31.77
C GLY A 749 -22.05 -16.60 33.20
N GLU A 750 -22.51 -15.57 33.92
CA GLU A 750 -23.10 -15.71 35.27
C GLU A 750 -24.50 -16.37 35.27
N LEU A 751 -25.22 -16.27 34.15
CA LEU A 751 -26.63 -16.60 33.95
C LEU A 751 -26.84 -17.89 33.11
N VAL A 752 -25.95 -18.22 32.18
CA VAL A 752 -26.24 -19.09 31.02
C VAL A 752 -25.95 -20.56 31.21
N VAL A 753 -24.99 -20.94 32.04
CA VAL A 753 -24.70 -22.36 32.19
C VAL A 753 -25.77 -22.97 33.12
N GLY A 754 -26.77 -23.65 32.52
CA GLY A 754 -27.98 -24.18 33.18
C GLY A 754 -29.27 -24.07 32.35
N LEU A 755 -29.28 -23.20 31.33
CA LEU A 755 -30.33 -23.18 30.30
C LEU A 755 -30.09 -24.32 29.30
N THR A 756 -31.17 -25.01 28.91
CA THR A 756 -31.12 -25.90 27.75
C THR A 756 -30.91 -25.08 26.48
N ASP A 757 -30.38 -25.69 25.41
CA ASP A 757 -30.16 -25.00 24.13
C ASP A 757 -31.40 -24.25 23.65
N ARG A 758 -32.59 -24.87 23.81
CA ARG A 758 -33.88 -24.27 23.42
C ARG A 758 -34.33 -23.14 24.32
N GLU A 759 -34.08 -23.24 25.63
CA GLU A 759 -34.34 -22.10 26.51
C GLU A 759 -33.43 -20.94 26.12
N LEU A 760 -32.15 -21.18 25.87
CA LEU A 760 -31.20 -20.15 25.50
C LEU A 760 -31.49 -19.52 24.14
N ASP A 761 -31.84 -20.29 23.11
CA ASP A 761 -32.25 -19.78 21.79
C ASP A 761 -33.43 -18.81 21.89
N VAL A 762 -34.43 -19.22 22.67
CA VAL A 762 -35.64 -18.44 22.91
C VAL A 762 -35.33 -17.18 23.73
N THR A 763 -34.44 -17.29 24.72
CA THR A 763 -34.07 -16.18 25.60
C THR A 763 -33.23 -15.12 24.86
N THR A 764 -32.27 -15.54 24.03
CA THR A 764 -31.44 -14.65 23.20
C THR A 764 -32.29 -13.87 22.20
N ARG A 765 -33.22 -14.54 21.51
CA ARG A 765 -34.13 -13.86 20.58
C ARG A 765 -35.09 -12.90 21.29
N ALA A 766 -35.55 -13.28 22.49
CA ALA A 766 -36.38 -12.41 23.30
C ALA A 766 -35.65 -11.17 23.81
N ALA A 767 -34.36 -11.31 24.15
CA ALA A 767 -33.46 -10.20 24.48
C ALA A 767 -33.22 -9.26 23.30
N ALA A 768 -33.13 -9.80 22.08
CA ALA A 768 -33.04 -9.04 20.83
C ALA A 768 -34.37 -8.36 20.42
N GLY A 769 -35.40 -8.38 21.29
CA GLY A 769 -36.66 -7.67 21.08
C GLY A 769 -37.73 -8.42 20.25
N GLN A 770 -37.46 -9.63 19.78
CA GLN A 770 -38.39 -10.38 18.90
C GLN A 770 -39.65 -10.83 19.66
N ALA A 771 -40.86 -10.62 19.14
CA ALA A 771 -42.11 -11.10 19.75
C ALA A 771 -42.20 -12.64 19.77
N ASN A 772 -43.01 -13.23 20.65
CA ASN A 772 -43.13 -14.70 20.77
C ASN A 772 -43.54 -15.38 19.45
N GLN A 773 -44.33 -14.70 18.62
CA GLN A 773 -44.71 -15.17 17.28
C GLN A 773 -43.51 -15.21 16.32
N GLU A 774 -42.65 -14.19 16.36
CA GLU A 774 -41.43 -14.11 15.54
C GLU A 774 -40.42 -15.17 15.99
N ILE A 775 -40.25 -15.36 17.31
CA ILE A 775 -39.40 -16.41 17.88
C ILE A 775 -39.89 -17.79 17.46
N ALA A 776 -41.20 -18.04 17.57
CA ALA A 776 -41.81 -19.30 17.18
C ALA A 776 -41.63 -19.60 15.69
N GLY A 777 -41.87 -18.60 14.82
CA GLY A 777 -41.65 -18.71 13.38
C GLY A 777 -40.19 -19.00 13.04
N ALA A 778 -39.25 -18.31 13.66
CA ALA A 778 -37.82 -18.47 13.39
C ALA A 778 -37.24 -19.80 13.90
N LEU A 779 -37.80 -20.37 14.98
CA LEU A 779 -37.34 -21.64 15.57
C LEU A 779 -38.14 -22.87 15.08
N GLY A 780 -39.19 -22.68 14.28
CA GLY A 780 -40.05 -23.76 13.80
C GLY A 780 -40.84 -24.45 14.92
N ILE A 781 -41.19 -23.72 16.00
CA ILE A 781 -41.93 -24.23 17.16
C ILE A 781 -43.27 -23.49 17.32
N SER A 782 -44.17 -23.99 18.16
CA SER A 782 -45.41 -23.27 18.48
C SER A 782 -45.14 -22.06 19.38
N VAL A 783 -45.99 -21.01 19.30
CA VAL A 783 -45.92 -19.83 20.19
C VAL A 783 -45.96 -20.24 21.66
N ARG A 784 -46.81 -21.22 22.01
CA ARG A 784 -46.92 -21.76 23.37
C ARG A 784 -45.65 -22.47 23.84
N THR A 785 -44.95 -23.13 22.92
CA THR A 785 -43.65 -23.77 23.19
C THR A 785 -42.59 -22.70 23.48
N ALA A 786 -42.54 -21.63 22.69
CA ALA A 786 -41.66 -20.49 22.94
C ALA A 786 -41.93 -19.84 24.31
N GLU A 787 -43.20 -19.61 24.67
CA GLU A 787 -43.60 -19.10 25.98
C GLU A 787 -43.15 -20.02 27.13
N THR A 788 -43.31 -21.33 26.96
CA THR A 788 -42.92 -22.32 27.98
C THR A 788 -41.40 -22.32 28.19
N HIS A 789 -40.62 -22.21 27.11
CA HIS A 789 -39.16 -22.08 27.21
C HIS A 789 -38.75 -20.75 27.87
N LEU A 790 -39.38 -19.62 27.53
CA LEU A 790 -39.14 -18.34 28.22
C LEU A 790 -39.44 -18.45 29.72
N GLN A 791 -40.57 -19.04 30.09
CA GLN A 791 -40.98 -19.15 31.48
C GLN A 791 -39.99 -20.00 32.29
N ARG A 792 -39.51 -21.12 31.73
CA ARG A 792 -38.48 -21.96 32.37
C ARG A 792 -37.14 -21.25 32.45
N ALA A 793 -36.77 -20.51 31.40
CA ALA A 793 -35.57 -19.68 31.40
C ALA A 793 -35.65 -18.61 32.51
N PHE A 794 -36.76 -17.89 32.62
CA PHE A 794 -36.96 -16.84 33.62
C PHE A 794 -36.85 -17.40 35.04
N ALA A 795 -37.45 -18.57 35.29
CA ALA A 795 -37.34 -19.27 36.56
C ALA A 795 -35.88 -19.67 36.88
N LYS A 796 -35.12 -20.15 35.89
CA LYS A 796 -33.71 -20.51 36.04
C LYS A 796 -32.80 -19.28 36.22
N LEU A 797 -33.16 -18.15 35.61
CA LEU A 797 -32.41 -16.89 35.64
C LEU A 797 -32.80 -15.98 36.81
N GLY A 798 -33.84 -16.32 37.57
CA GLY A 798 -34.37 -15.45 38.64
C GLY A 798 -35.00 -14.16 38.12
N LEU A 799 -35.46 -14.13 36.87
CA LEU A 799 -36.07 -12.97 36.23
C LEU A 799 -37.60 -13.05 36.28
N HIS A 800 -38.27 -11.90 36.38
CA HIS A 800 -39.73 -11.84 36.49
C HIS A 800 -40.39 -11.15 35.31
N ARG A 801 -39.68 -10.27 34.58
CA ARG A 801 -40.20 -9.58 33.40
C ARG A 801 -39.25 -9.72 32.22
N ARG A 802 -39.83 -9.68 31.03
CA ARG A 802 -39.12 -9.68 29.75
C ARG A 802 -38.20 -8.45 29.59
N GLY A 803 -38.57 -7.31 30.15
CA GLY A 803 -37.71 -6.12 30.16
C GLY A 803 -36.46 -6.28 31.04
N ASP A 804 -36.55 -7.12 32.08
CA ASP A 804 -35.41 -7.45 32.95
C ASP A 804 -34.38 -8.31 32.20
N LEU A 805 -34.78 -8.91 31.08
CA LEU A 805 -33.90 -9.67 30.20
C LEU A 805 -32.94 -8.75 29.44
N ALA A 806 -33.44 -7.68 28.82
CA ALA A 806 -32.56 -6.69 28.21
C ALA A 806 -31.66 -6.01 29.26
N ALA A 807 -32.21 -5.69 30.44
CA ALA A 807 -31.47 -5.05 31.53
C ALA A 807 -30.44 -5.98 32.21
N ALA A 808 -30.67 -7.30 32.25
CA ALA A 808 -29.70 -8.28 32.71
C ALA A 808 -28.60 -8.56 31.67
N LEU A 809 -28.77 -8.06 30.43
CA LEU A 809 -27.87 -8.28 29.30
C LEU A 809 -27.10 -7.04 28.86
N ASP A 810 -27.55 -5.85 29.28
CA ASP A 810 -26.78 -4.63 29.20
C ASP A 810 -25.84 -4.50 30.41
N PRO A 811 -24.56 -4.15 30.21
CA PRO A 811 -23.71 -3.75 31.33
C PRO A 811 -24.28 -2.48 31.98
N PRO A 812 -24.10 -2.28 33.30
CA PRO A 812 -24.45 -0.99 33.90
C PRO A 812 -23.70 0.12 33.17
N ALA A 813 -24.45 1.07 32.60
CA ALA A 813 -23.88 2.28 32.04
C ALA A 813 -22.93 2.90 33.07
N THR A 814 -21.66 3.07 32.70
CA THR A 814 -20.71 3.88 33.45
C THR A 814 -21.34 5.26 33.62
N ARG A 815 -21.84 5.55 34.84
CA ARG A 815 -22.16 6.93 35.23
C ARG A 815 -20.86 7.72 35.12
N SER A 816 -20.91 8.77 34.29
CA SER A 816 -19.82 9.65 33.89
C SER A 816 -18.87 10.06 35.01
#